data_AF-A0A9W4TPK6-F1
#
_entry.id   AF-A0A9W4TPK6-F1
#
_cell.length_a   1.000
_cell.length_b   1.000
_cell.length_c   1.000
_cell.angle_alpha   90.00
_cell.angle_beta   90.00
_cell.angle_gamma   90.00
#
_symmetry.space_group_name_H-M   'P 1'
#
loop_
_entity.id
_entity.type
_entity.pdbx_description
1 polymer ?
#
loop_
_entity_poly.entity_id
_entity_poly.type
_entity_poly.pdbx_seq_one_letter_code
_entity_poly.pdbx_strand_id
1 'polypeptide(L)'
;MSDQYKKKLLEYSKKKKEGIERIRQSAQSAFVKALDQQNKKNIVEAVRWMDRAHRLAEHNPNITFDLIMLLLKQQRYNDAYRLLVPLIKKFDFYKGWVVLSIIHAHRKEFSQAIETIQYLLSCYCPTKNSWATIVQIVTDGGEEGCCGVIGSSGQVWIGNKNRLTLYVYLDDKFILETKDPFFSLPEGWENFSYLSIETQNKPLVGSPIDLQAILRTEGFVESDDQCVKGWLWYPAEADRVSTIHVYDAQNTLRKQVQAIKEFNVATLEFPLFRAKQFYIPLAEFEEGSYSFTDDYGRHLIGSPIDPLLLYRKTKSYRNIDKKHQHYLPVSAYYKGCNPQISEHSGLGVVIIIPVYKGKEETISCVQSVLKTLPKGFKIQLVNDCSPDIELVEWLESQVNHETIFMIHHLENLGFPGAVNTGMLAWPDHDVILLNSDTLVPKGWVNGLLDAAYSDPAIGTVTPFSNDASIFSYPRHDKENPTPELKAVENLMHSVQRVNKQLTVDVPTAHGFCMFIRHDCLHQVGLFRENLFAQGYGEENDFSMRAQHLGWRHVLAADVFVGHKGGISFQNSKKSLLKRNLSILNKLYPDYDQMVMDYIDQDFLRAVRRKIDLYRLQTFEKRQKKIGKSLQYGLFITHIYGGGVERAVQERANDWRIKGGIPLIIRPTLLGDACRIEIQLKSSLSSHINIEDLYPNLVYDLPSEYHILLEFLNSKPILMMQVHHFTGHHPAVRNLLQDLKIEYEIYLHDYMSFCPRISLINPQQHYCGEPKDLDVCQHCIGKDCFDEEKPVQIRQWISRSQKEFDAARSIIVPSEDTKKRIYKHFPKLTAIKTQELEDDRPDLSIEQLAYFSQIAQSDLDEQPVINLNRFRICIIGAIGIEKGFNILKDLVHDANQRELPLEFILVGRTVDDRLFEKSDRLFITGTYQEEEAVSLVKQQNANIAFFPAIWPETWCYALSIAWRSGLQTAAFDIGAISQRIKNTQRGWVLSPLMTIPELNDMLLTLCKGLYNKEVKHLNRS
;
A
#
# COMPACT_ATOMS: atom_id res chain seq x y z
N MET A 1 6.65 -27.52 -10.24
CA MET A 1 6.44 -27.43 -8.78
C MET A 1 5.95 -28.78 -8.27
N SER A 2 6.41 -29.27 -7.12
CA SER A 2 5.89 -30.52 -6.53
C SER A 2 4.52 -30.30 -5.87
N ASP A 3 3.71 -31.35 -5.68
CA ASP A 3 2.39 -31.22 -5.02
C ASP A 3 2.49 -30.73 -3.56
N GLN A 4 3.60 -31.03 -2.89
CA GLN A 4 3.91 -30.56 -1.54
C GLN A 4 4.08 -29.03 -1.49
N TYR A 5 4.62 -28.42 -2.56
CA TYR A 5 4.81 -26.98 -2.71
C TYR A 5 3.46 -26.25 -2.75
N LYS A 6 2.54 -26.72 -3.61
CA LYS A 6 1.19 -26.15 -3.75
C LYS A 6 0.42 -26.20 -2.43
N LYS A 7 0.54 -27.29 -1.67
CA LYS A 7 -0.13 -27.46 -0.38
C LYS A 7 0.32 -26.44 0.68
N LYS A 8 1.64 -26.17 0.79
CA LYS A 8 2.18 -25.19 1.74
C LYS A 8 1.75 -23.75 1.42
N LEU A 9 1.76 -23.37 0.14
CA LEU A 9 1.26 -22.05 -0.29
C LEU A 9 -0.23 -21.87 0.01
N LEU A 10 -1.04 -22.90 -0.26
CA LEU A 10 -2.47 -22.86 0.02
C LEU A 10 -2.74 -22.66 1.52
N GLU A 11 -2.00 -23.37 2.38
CA GLU A 11 -2.12 -23.25 3.83
C GLU A 11 -1.67 -21.87 4.35
N TYR A 12 -0.55 -21.34 3.83
CA TYR A 12 -0.09 -19.99 4.15
C TYR A 12 -1.12 -18.94 3.73
N SER A 13 -1.65 -19.02 2.51
CA SER A 13 -2.68 -18.12 2.00
C SER A 13 -3.95 -18.17 2.85
N LYS A 14 -4.37 -19.37 3.27
CA LYS A 14 -5.49 -19.57 4.19
C LYS A 14 -5.25 -18.89 5.55
N LYS A 15 -4.11 -19.17 6.21
CA LYS A 15 -3.76 -18.55 7.50
C LYS A 15 -3.66 -17.02 7.41
N LYS A 16 -3.11 -16.49 6.31
CA LYS A 16 -3.04 -15.05 6.05
C LYS A 16 -4.44 -14.44 5.91
N LYS A 17 -5.34 -15.07 5.14
CA LYS A 17 -6.73 -14.62 5.01
C LYS A 17 -7.47 -14.63 6.36
N GLU A 18 -7.32 -15.70 7.13
CA GLU A 18 -7.90 -15.78 8.49
C GLU A 18 -7.36 -14.69 9.42
N GLY A 19 -6.06 -14.39 9.35
CA GLY A 19 -5.45 -13.30 10.13
C GLY A 19 -5.99 -11.92 9.76
N ILE A 20 -6.13 -11.63 8.46
CA ILE A 20 -6.70 -10.37 7.97
C ILE A 20 -8.16 -10.22 8.42
N GLU A 21 -8.95 -11.30 8.32
CA GLU A 21 -10.35 -11.29 8.74
C GLU A 21 -10.49 -11.04 10.25
N ARG A 22 -9.61 -11.61 11.08
CA ARG A 22 -9.58 -11.33 12.53
C ARG A 22 -9.30 -9.85 12.82
N ILE A 23 -8.30 -9.27 12.15
CA ILE A 23 -7.96 -7.85 12.30
C ILE A 23 -9.17 -6.97 11.93
N ARG A 24 -9.84 -7.30 10.81
CA ARG A 24 -11.05 -6.60 10.36
C ARG A 24 -12.17 -6.64 11.41
N GLN A 25 -12.44 -7.80 11.99
CA GLN A 25 -13.45 -7.96 13.04
C GLN A 25 -13.11 -7.14 14.29
N SER A 26 -11.86 -7.14 14.73
CA SER A 26 -11.42 -6.34 15.88
C SER A 26 -11.49 -4.83 15.59
N ALA A 27 -11.18 -4.39 14.37
CA ALA A 27 -11.34 -3.00 13.96
C ALA A 27 -12.81 -2.57 14.02
N GLN A 28 -13.73 -3.40 13.52
CA GLN A 28 -15.17 -3.16 13.57
C GLN A 28 -15.68 -3.07 15.00
N SER A 29 -15.25 -3.98 15.88
CA SER A 29 -15.60 -3.98 17.31
C SER A 29 -15.14 -2.69 18.00
N ALA A 30 -13.89 -2.27 17.76
CA ALA A 30 -13.36 -1.02 18.30
C ALA A 30 -14.14 0.20 17.80
N PHE A 31 -14.47 0.26 16.51
CA PHE A 31 -15.27 1.33 15.92
C PHE A 31 -16.67 1.44 16.56
N VAL A 32 -17.36 0.31 16.75
CA VAL A 32 -18.69 0.28 17.40
C VAL A 32 -18.61 0.77 18.85
N LYS A 33 -17.58 0.37 19.60
CA LYS A 33 -17.36 0.86 20.97
C LYS A 33 -17.09 2.37 21.01
N ALA A 34 -16.33 2.90 20.03
CA ALA A 34 -16.10 4.33 19.92
C ALA A 34 -17.41 5.12 19.72
N LEU A 35 -18.30 4.63 18.85
CA LEU A 35 -19.61 5.23 18.62
C LEU A 35 -20.52 5.16 19.86
N ASP A 36 -20.52 4.04 20.58
CA ASP A 36 -21.29 3.92 21.84
C ASP A 36 -20.82 4.93 22.90
N GLN A 37 -19.51 5.11 23.06
CA GLN A 37 -18.95 6.10 23.98
C GLN A 37 -19.24 7.54 23.54
N GLN A 38 -19.22 7.78 22.23
CA GLN A 38 -19.62 9.07 21.67
C GLN A 38 -21.09 9.38 21.96
N ASN A 39 -21.99 8.39 21.83
CA ASN A 39 -23.42 8.53 22.17
C ASN A 39 -23.62 8.79 23.68
N LYS A 40 -22.79 8.20 24.53
CA LYS A 40 -22.73 8.47 25.98
C LYS A 40 -22.07 9.80 26.34
N LYS A 41 -21.65 10.60 25.34
CA LYS A 41 -20.89 11.86 25.50
C LYS A 41 -19.54 11.71 26.22
N ASN A 42 -19.00 10.49 26.29
CA ASN A 42 -17.67 10.23 26.84
C ASN A 42 -16.61 10.35 25.73
N ILE A 43 -16.26 11.59 25.39
CA ILE A 43 -15.37 11.89 24.25
C ILE A 43 -13.95 11.34 24.45
N VAL A 44 -13.47 11.27 25.70
CA VAL A 44 -12.15 10.73 26.03
C VAL A 44 -12.07 9.25 25.65
N GLU A 45 -13.04 8.46 26.10
CA GLU A 45 -13.08 7.03 25.80
C GLU A 45 -13.43 6.76 24.32
N ALA A 46 -14.24 7.63 23.70
CA ALA A 46 -14.52 7.56 22.26
C ALA A 46 -13.25 7.73 21.41
N VAL A 47 -12.39 8.71 21.72
CA VAL A 47 -11.08 8.87 21.05
C VAL A 47 -10.23 7.61 21.23
N ARG A 48 -10.19 7.06 22.44
CA ARG A 48 -9.39 5.88 22.77
C ARG A 48 -9.76 4.68 21.90
N TRP A 49 -11.06 4.37 21.76
CA TRP A 49 -11.53 3.27 20.92
C TRP A 49 -11.41 3.57 19.42
N MET A 50 -11.59 4.83 19.00
CA MET A 50 -11.46 5.22 17.60
C MET A 50 -10.00 5.15 17.14
N ASP A 51 -9.03 5.54 17.99
CA ASP A 51 -7.60 5.39 17.71
C ASP A 51 -7.22 3.91 17.56
N ARG A 52 -7.74 3.03 18.42
CA ARG A 52 -7.60 1.57 18.23
C ARG A 52 -8.18 1.10 16.90
N ALA A 53 -9.38 1.56 16.53
CA ALA A 53 -9.98 1.21 15.25
C ALA A 53 -9.13 1.68 14.06
N HIS A 54 -8.57 2.90 14.15
CA HIS A 54 -7.67 3.47 13.14
C HIS A 54 -6.40 2.62 12.99
N ARG A 55 -5.80 2.18 14.10
CA ARG A 55 -4.61 1.31 14.10
C ARG A 55 -4.87 -0.09 13.54
N LEU A 56 -6.05 -0.65 13.78
CA LEU A 56 -6.42 -1.97 13.29
C LEU A 56 -6.87 -1.96 11.81
N ALA A 57 -7.48 -0.87 11.37
CA ALA A 57 -7.87 -0.64 9.98
C ALA A 57 -6.97 0.41 9.35
N GLU A 58 -5.66 0.14 9.38
CA GLU A 58 -4.66 0.98 8.72
C GLU A 58 -5.09 1.22 7.27
N HIS A 59 -5.07 2.47 6.83
CA HIS A 59 -5.56 2.95 5.53
C HIS A 59 -7.07 3.12 5.35
N ASN A 60 -7.93 2.93 6.37
CA ASN A 60 -9.34 3.32 6.26
C ASN A 60 -9.51 4.82 6.52
N PRO A 61 -9.78 5.65 5.49
CA PRO A 61 -9.83 7.09 5.65
C PRO A 61 -11.03 7.59 6.48
N ASN A 62 -12.13 6.83 6.51
CA ASN A 62 -13.33 7.21 7.26
C ASN A 62 -13.08 7.12 8.77
N ILE A 63 -12.45 6.03 9.21
CA ILE A 63 -12.06 5.87 10.62
C ILE A 63 -11.05 6.95 11.03
N THR A 64 -10.08 7.24 10.16
CA THR A 64 -9.12 8.34 10.38
C THR A 64 -9.83 9.69 10.49
N PHE A 65 -10.79 9.98 9.62
CA PHE A 65 -11.54 11.24 9.68
C PHE A 65 -12.43 11.34 10.93
N ASP A 66 -13.09 10.25 11.32
CA ASP A 66 -13.86 10.22 12.57
C ASP A 66 -12.97 10.42 13.81
N LEU A 67 -11.75 9.88 13.80
CA LEU A 67 -10.74 10.15 14.83
C LEU A 67 -10.35 11.63 14.86
N ILE A 68 -10.06 12.24 13.71
CA ILE A 68 -9.78 13.68 13.58
C ILE A 68 -10.91 14.51 14.20
N MET A 69 -12.16 14.20 13.88
CA MET A 69 -13.31 14.92 14.43
C MET A 69 -13.43 14.79 15.95
N LEU A 70 -13.10 13.63 16.51
CA LEU A 70 -13.08 13.42 17.97
C LEU A 70 -11.90 14.15 18.64
N LEU A 71 -10.73 14.19 18.01
CA LEU A 71 -9.56 14.94 18.49
C LEU A 71 -9.84 16.45 18.54
N LEU A 72 -10.53 17.00 17.55
CA LEU A 72 -10.97 18.40 17.55
C LEU A 72 -11.92 18.72 18.70
N LYS A 73 -12.83 17.80 19.05
CA LYS A 73 -13.71 17.96 20.22
C LYS A 73 -12.93 18.01 21.55
N GLN A 74 -11.72 17.45 21.57
CA GLN A 74 -10.79 17.55 22.71
C GLN A 74 -9.79 18.71 22.56
N GLN A 75 -9.96 19.60 21.58
CA GLN A 75 -9.02 20.70 21.31
C GLN A 75 -7.59 20.24 20.96
N ARG A 76 -7.43 18.99 20.52
CA ARG A 76 -6.14 18.41 20.09
C ARG A 76 -5.86 18.73 18.61
N TYR A 77 -5.72 20.02 18.30
CA TYR A 77 -5.62 20.54 16.92
C TYR A 77 -4.37 20.03 16.18
N ASN A 78 -3.24 19.86 16.87
CA ASN A 78 -1.99 19.37 16.25
C ASN A 78 -2.09 17.91 15.82
N ASP A 79 -2.69 17.05 16.65
CA ASP A 79 -2.90 15.64 16.31
C ASP A 79 -3.90 15.50 15.15
N ALA A 80 -4.97 16.28 15.19
CA ALA A 80 -5.93 16.37 14.10
C ALA A 80 -5.26 16.82 12.79
N TYR A 81 -4.40 17.85 12.83
CA TYR A 81 -3.65 18.35 11.68
C TYR A 81 -2.73 17.28 11.07
N ARG A 82 -1.96 16.57 11.90
CA ARG A 82 -1.03 15.51 11.45
C ARG A 82 -1.74 14.38 10.72
N LEU A 83 -2.94 14.00 11.17
CA LEU A 83 -3.75 12.98 10.50
C LEU A 83 -4.48 13.52 9.26
N LEU A 84 -4.91 14.79 9.29
CA LEU A 84 -5.75 15.39 8.26
C LEU A 84 -4.97 15.74 6.99
N VAL A 85 -3.77 16.33 7.10
CA VAL A 85 -3.01 16.79 5.93
C VAL A 85 -2.68 15.66 4.95
N PRO A 86 -2.15 14.49 5.37
CA PRO A 86 -1.94 13.36 4.47
C PRO A 86 -3.24 12.86 3.84
N LEU A 87 -4.35 12.94 4.58
CA LEU A 87 -5.67 12.51 4.12
C LEU A 87 -6.21 13.43 3.02
N ILE A 88 -6.13 14.75 3.19
CA ILE A 88 -6.52 15.73 2.18
C ILE A 88 -5.63 15.61 0.94
N LYS A 89 -4.31 15.50 1.11
CA LYS A 89 -3.37 15.33 -0.01
C LYS A 89 -3.68 14.09 -0.85
N LYS A 90 -4.19 13.04 -0.22
CA LYS A 90 -4.52 11.78 -0.90
C LYS A 90 -5.91 11.79 -1.54
N PHE A 91 -6.90 12.41 -0.90
CA PHE A 91 -8.31 12.22 -1.27
C PHE A 91 -9.05 13.46 -1.74
N ASP A 92 -8.56 14.66 -1.42
CA ASP A 92 -9.18 15.96 -1.73
C ASP A 92 -10.72 15.96 -1.55
N PHE A 93 -11.20 16.42 -0.39
CA PHE A 93 -12.63 16.34 -0.07
C PHE A 93 -13.11 17.50 0.81
N TYR A 94 -14.37 17.92 0.58
CA TYR A 94 -15.01 19.09 1.19
C TYR A 94 -14.79 19.26 2.70
N LYS A 95 -15.21 18.25 3.50
CA LYS A 95 -15.15 18.38 4.97
C LYS A 95 -13.71 18.47 5.48
N GLY A 96 -12.75 17.89 4.77
CA GLY A 96 -11.35 17.97 5.14
C GLY A 96 -10.84 19.40 5.07
N TRP A 97 -11.08 20.08 3.96
CA TRP A 97 -10.72 21.48 3.76
C TRP A 97 -11.43 22.43 4.74
N VAL A 98 -12.72 22.20 5.04
CA VAL A 98 -13.44 22.96 6.07
C VAL A 98 -12.77 22.79 7.45
N VAL A 99 -12.40 21.57 7.80
CA VAL A 99 -11.72 21.30 9.08
C VAL A 99 -10.32 21.91 9.10
N LEU A 100 -9.58 21.84 8.00
CA LEU A 100 -8.24 22.42 7.89
C LEU A 100 -8.25 23.94 8.08
N SER A 101 -9.24 24.64 7.50
CA SER A 101 -9.36 26.09 7.68
C SER A 101 -9.71 26.46 9.12
N ILE A 102 -10.55 25.67 9.79
CA ILE A 102 -10.86 25.82 11.22
C ILE A 102 -9.60 25.63 12.08
N ILE A 103 -8.76 24.62 11.77
CA ILE A 103 -7.50 24.37 12.50
C ILE A 103 -6.55 25.56 12.32
N HIS A 104 -6.34 26.05 11.10
CA HIS A 104 -5.48 27.22 10.85
C HIS A 104 -5.99 28.48 11.55
N ALA A 105 -7.31 28.73 11.49
CA ALA A 105 -7.92 29.87 12.19
C ALA A 105 -7.71 29.78 13.71
N HIS A 106 -7.88 28.60 14.32
CA HIS A 106 -7.61 28.39 15.75
C HIS A 106 -6.13 28.63 16.12
N ARG A 107 -5.21 28.29 15.21
CA ARG A 107 -3.77 28.56 15.35
C ARG A 107 -3.38 30.01 15.05
N LYS A 108 -4.35 30.87 14.71
CA LYS A 108 -4.15 32.28 14.27
C LYS A 108 -3.34 32.41 12.98
N GLU A 109 -3.31 31.34 12.18
CA GLU A 109 -2.66 31.25 10.87
C GLU A 109 -3.66 31.68 9.77
N PHE A 110 -4.14 32.92 9.84
CA PHE A 110 -5.24 33.38 8.97
C PHE A 110 -4.87 33.34 7.49
N SER A 111 -3.62 33.65 7.11
CA SER A 111 -3.19 33.58 5.71
C SER A 111 -3.38 32.16 5.13
N GLN A 112 -2.99 31.13 5.88
CA GLN A 112 -3.17 29.73 5.48
C GLN A 112 -4.66 29.34 5.49
N ALA A 113 -5.44 29.85 6.45
CA ALA A 113 -6.88 29.61 6.49
C ALA A 113 -7.60 30.20 5.26
N ILE A 114 -7.21 31.40 4.82
CA ILE A 114 -7.75 32.03 3.61
C ILE A 114 -7.37 31.26 2.36
N GLU A 115 -6.10 30.85 2.21
CA GLU A 115 -5.67 30.01 1.08
C GLU A 115 -6.45 28.67 1.01
N THR A 116 -6.68 28.06 2.17
CA THR A 116 -7.50 26.85 2.31
C THR A 116 -8.95 27.09 1.87
N ILE A 117 -9.55 28.23 2.28
CA ILE A 117 -10.94 28.59 1.93
C ILE A 117 -11.06 28.97 0.45
N GLN A 118 -10.05 29.64 -0.11
CA GLN A 118 -9.95 29.95 -1.53
C GLN A 118 -10.09 28.68 -2.36
N TYR A 119 -9.26 27.66 -2.08
CA TYR A 119 -9.33 26.37 -2.76
C TYR A 119 -10.66 25.65 -2.52
N LEU A 120 -11.13 25.65 -1.27
CA LEU A 120 -12.41 25.03 -0.90
C LEU A 120 -13.57 25.59 -1.72
N LEU A 121 -13.72 26.90 -1.79
CA LEU A 121 -14.84 27.56 -2.46
C LEU A 121 -14.67 27.58 -3.99
N SER A 122 -13.44 27.51 -4.50
CA SER A 122 -13.21 27.39 -5.94
C SER A 122 -13.59 26.02 -6.49
N CYS A 123 -13.54 24.96 -5.67
CA CYS A 123 -13.75 23.58 -6.12
C CYS A 123 -15.00 22.89 -5.54
N TYR A 124 -15.62 23.42 -4.47
CA TYR A 124 -16.74 22.79 -3.78
C TYR A 124 -17.90 23.74 -3.49
N CYS A 125 -19.11 23.17 -3.40
CA CYS A 125 -20.30 23.91 -3.03
C CYS A 125 -20.34 24.16 -1.52
N PRO A 126 -20.56 25.42 -1.07
CA PRO A 126 -20.77 25.70 0.34
C PRO A 126 -22.06 25.05 0.84
N THR A 127 -22.08 24.65 2.12
CA THR A 127 -23.29 24.14 2.78
C THR A 127 -23.85 25.16 3.75
N LYS A 128 -25.15 25.11 4.03
CA LYS A 128 -25.78 25.98 5.05
C LYS A 128 -25.09 25.88 6.42
N ASN A 129 -24.55 24.71 6.76
CA ASN A 129 -23.93 24.45 8.06
C ASN A 129 -22.52 25.04 8.19
N SER A 130 -21.75 25.11 7.11
CA SER A 130 -20.36 25.58 7.11
C SER A 130 -20.23 27.05 6.69
N TRP A 131 -21.21 27.60 5.96
CA TRP A 131 -21.14 28.94 5.38
C TRP A 131 -20.86 30.03 6.41
N ALA A 132 -21.60 30.05 7.53
CA ALA A 132 -21.41 31.05 8.56
C ALA A 132 -19.98 31.04 9.15
N THR A 133 -19.41 29.85 9.37
CA THR A 133 -18.05 29.70 9.88
C THR A 133 -17.01 30.15 8.84
N ILE A 134 -17.21 29.81 7.57
CA ILE A 134 -16.33 30.25 6.47
C ILE A 134 -16.31 31.78 6.39
N VAL A 135 -17.48 32.42 6.36
CA VAL A 135 -17.60 33.89 6.31
C VAL A 135 -16.93 34.55 7.50
N GLN A 136 -17.06 33.95 8.69
CA GLN A 136 -16.41 34.45 9.90
C GLN A 136 -14.88 34.38 9.80
N ILE A 137 -14.32 33.24 9.39
CA ILE A 137 -12.86 33.08 9.23
C ILE A 137 -12.32 34.07 8.19
N VAL A 138 -13.02 34.25 7.07
CA VAL A 138 -12.66 35.21 6.01
C VAL A 138 -12.65 36.64 6.54
N THR A 139 -13.68 37.01 7.31
CA THR A 139 -13.79 38.33 7.94
C THR A 139 -12.67 38.56 8.96
N ASP A 140 -12.38 37.57 9.80
CA ASP A 140 -11.32 37.66 10.81
C ASP A 140 -9.92 37.71 10.19
N GLY A 141 -9.75 37.11 9.01
CA GLY A 141 -8.54 37.20 8.18
C GLY A 141 -8.35 38.56 7.49
N GLY A 142 -9.34 39.45 7.53
CA GLY A 142 -9.26 40.81 6.97
C GLY A 142 -9.64 40.92 5.49
N GLU A 143 -10.23 39.89 4.90
CA GLU A 143 -10.65 39.88 3.49
C GLU A 143 -12.00 40.58 3.27
N GLU A 144 -12.22 41.10 2.05
CA GLU A 144 -13.42 41.89 1.70
C GLU A 144 -14.71 41.05 1.67
N GLY A 145 -14.57 39.75 1.40
CA GLY A 145 -15.65 38.77 1.40
C GLY A 145 -15.28 37.48 0.69
N CYS A 146 -16.23 36.55 0.62
CA CYS A 146 -16.08 35.28 -0.10
C CYS A 146 -17.30 34.98 -0.97
N CYS A 147 -17.13 34.11 -1.95
CA CYS A 147 -18.19 33.65 -2.84
C CYS A 147 -18.15 32.13 -3.03
N GLY A 148 -19.29 31.52 -3.33
CA GLY A 148 -19.39 30.11 -3.70
C GLY A 148 -20.64 29.85 -4.52
N VAL A 149 -20.70 28.72 -5.22
CA VAL A 149 -21.82 28.35 -6.11
C VAL A 149 -22.43 27.01 -5.70
N ILE A 150 -23.75 26.88 -5.85
CA ILE A 150 -24.49 25.64 -5.65
C ILE A 150 -24.69 24.96 -7.01
N GLY A 151 -24.02 23.83 -7.23
CA GLY A 151 -23.98 23.14 -8.53
C GLY A 151 -25.35 22.72 -9.05
N SER A 152 -26.23 22.24 -8.17
CA SER A 152 -27.58 21.78 -8.53
C SER A 152 -28.53 22.88 -9.02
N SER A 153 -28.26 24.16 -8.74
CA SER A 153 -29.18 25.26 -9.05
C SER A 153 -28.54 26.47 -9.73
N GLY A 154 -27.20 26.52 -9.83
CA GLY A 154 -26.47 27.70 -10.29
C GLY A 154 -26.60 28.90 -9.36
N GLN A 155 -27.09 28.72 -8.13
CA GLN A 155 -27.21 29.81 -7.16
C GLN A 155 -25.85 30.17 -6.58
N VAL A 156 -25.48 31.44 -6.66
CA VAL A 156 -24.25 32.01 -6.08
C VAL A 156 -24.55 32.58 -4.70
N TRP A 157 -23.70 32.29 -3.72
CA TRP A 157 -23.76 32.80 -2.37
C TRP A 157 -22.60 33.76 -2.12
N ILE A 158 -22.89 34.94 -1.57
CA ILE A 158 -21.89 35.95 -1.23
C ILE A 158 -21.87 36.20 0.27
N GLY A 159 -20.68 36.10 0.85
CA GLY A 159 -20.39 36.45 2.23
C GLY A 159 -19.59 37.74 2.29
N ASN A 160 -20.25 38.89 2.34
CA ASN A 160 -19.60 40.18 2.55
C ASN A 160 -20.31 41.01 3.63
N LYS A 161 -19.54 41.71 4.46
CA LYS A 161 -20.12 42.52 5.56
C LYS A 161 -20.64 43.88 5.09
N ASN A 162 -20.07 44.40 4.00
CA ASN A 162 -20.27 45.78 3.54
C ASN A 162 -21.22 45.92 2.33
N ARG A 163 -21.81 44.83 1.82
CA ARG A 163 -22.67 44.82 0.61
C ARG A 163 -22.08 45.64 -0.55
N LEU A 164 -20.81 45.36 -0.85
CA LEU A 164 -20.08 46.00 -1.93
C LEU A 164 -20.73 45.65 -3.28
N THR A 165 -20.57 46.53 -4.27
CA THR A 165 -20.94 46.23 -5.67
C THR A 165 -20.03 45.13 -6.20
N LEU A 166 -20.64 44.11 -6.79
CA LEU A 166 -19.98 42.93 -7.34
C LEU A 166 -20.11 42.92 -8.86
N TYR A 167 -19.03 42.52 -9.53
CA TYR A 167 -18.98 42.29 -10.97
C TYR A 167 -18.78 40.79 -11.21
N VAL A 168 -19.66 40.20 -12.02
CA VAL A 168 -19.72 38.76 -12.25
C VAL A 168 -19.36 38.44 -13.70
N TYR A 169 -18.42 37.51 -13.89
CA TYR A 169 -17.94 37.08 -15.20
C TYR A 169 -17.99 35.56 -15.33
N LEU A 170 -18.35 35.05 -16.51
CA LEU A 170 -18.21 33.64 -16.89
C LEU A 170 -17.23 33.56 -18.07
N ASP A 171 -16.12 32.85 -17.93
CA ASP A 171 -15.02 32.82 -18.93
C ASP A 171 -14.67 34.23 -19.47
N ASP A 172 -14.42 35.15 -18.54
CA ASP A 172 -14.15 36.59 -18.77
C ASP A 172 -15.28 37.41 -19.41
N LYS A 173 -16.42 36.78 -19.74
CA LYS A 173 -17.60 37.48 -20.25
C LYS A 173 -18.40 38.07 -19.10
N PHE A 174 -18.53 39.40 -19.10
CA PHE A 174 -19.38 40.11 -18.14
C PHE A 174 -20.84 39.64 -18.22
N ILE A 175 -21.39 39.27 -17.06
CA ILE A 175 -22.77 38.77 -16.91
C ILE A 175 -23.66 39.83 -16.28
N LEU A 176 -23.31 40.31 -15.08
CA LEU A 176 -24.13 41.25 -14.33
C LEU A 176 -23.33 42.04 -13.29
N GLU A 177 -23.90 43.17 -12.87
CA GLU A 177 -23.51 43.95 -11.69
C GLU A 177 -24.60 43.79 -10.63
N THR A 178 -24.23 43.43 -9.39
CA THR A 178 -25.21 43.27 -8.30
C THR A 178 -24.64 43.62 -6.93
N LYS A 179 -25.53 43.85 -5.96
CA LYS A 179 -25.23 43.92 -4.52
C LYS A 179 -25.93 42.82 -3.74
N ASP A 180 -26.63 41.93 -4.44
CA ASP A 180 -27.44 40.89 -3.81
C ASP A 180 -26.54 39.80 -3.22
N PRO A 181 -26.80 39.37 -1.98
CA PRO A 181 -26.03 38.31 -1.36
C PRO A 181 -26.30 36.92 -1.96
N PHE A 182 -27.37 36.81 -2.76
CA PHE A 182 -27.78 35.59 -3.46
C PHE A 182 -28.33 35.96 -4.84
N PHE A 183 -27.81 35.33 -5.89
CA PHE A 183 -28.32 35.45 -7.26
C PHE A 183 -28.12 34.15 -8.03
N SER A 184 -28.84 33.96 -9.13
CA SER A 184 -28.71 32.78 -9.98
C SER A 184 -27.93 33.10 -11.25
N LEU A 185 -27.08 32.16 -11.68
CA LEU A 185 -26.44 32.21 -12.98
C LEU A 185 -27.46 32.06 -14.11
N PRO A 186 -27.16 32.57 -15.32
CA PRO A 186 -28.03 32.41 -16.48
C PRO A 186 -28.15 30.94 -16.91
N GLU A 187 -29.19 30.60 -17.67
CA GLU A 187 -29.36 29.27 -18.25
C GLU A 187 -28.16 28.89 -19.14
N GLY A 188 -27.68 27.65 -19.02
CA GLY A 188 -26.52 27.15 -19.75
C GLY A 188 -25.16 27.54 -19.15
N TRP A 189 -25.13 28.06 -17.91
CA TRP A 189 -23.90 28.36 -17.18
C TRP A 189 -23.00 27.13 -16.98
N GLU A 190 -23.56 25.92 -17.04
CA GLU A 190 -22.86 24.64 -16.88
C GLU A 190 -21.82 24.39 -17.98
N ASN A 191 -21.92 25.13 -19.10
CA ASN A 191 -21.03 25.01 -20.24
C ASN A 191 -19.77 25.89 -20.15
N PHE A 192 -19.66 26.74 -19.12
CA PHE A 192 -18.51 27.61 -18.91
C PHE A 192 -17.43 26.91 -18.05
N SER A 193 -16.19 27.41 -18.13
CA SER A 193 -15.06 26.82 -17.42
C SER A 193 -14.91 27.39 -16.01
N TYR A 194 -15.02 28.71 -15.84
CA TYR A 194 -14.90 29.36 -14.54
C TYR A 194 -15.84 30.56 -14.36
N LEU A 195 -16.12 30.84 -13.08
CA LEU A 195 -16.90 32.00 -12.61
C LEU A 195 -16.00 32.92 -11.79
N SER A 196 -15.83 34.16 -12.25
CA SER A 196 -15.09 35.20 -11.52
C SER A 196 -16.03 36.21 -10.90
N ILE A 197 -15.80 36.55 -9.64
CA ILE A 197 -16.59 37.53 -8.89
C ILE A 197 -15.63 38.49 -8.19
N GLU A 198 -15.75 39.77 -8.54
CA GLU A 198 -14.83 40.81 -8.13
C GLU A 198 -15.53 42.03 -7.55
N THR A 199 -14.85 42.73 -6.64
CA THR A 199 -15.24 44.02 -6.07
C THR A 199 -14.05 44.97 -6.14
N GLN A 200 -14.24 46.21 -6.59
CA GLN A 200 -13.16 47.22 -6.68
C GLN A 200 -11.89 46.70 -7.39
N ASN A 201 -12.04 45.87 -8.44
CA ASN A 201 -10.97 45.19 -9.18
C ASN A 201 -10.14 44.19 -8.34
N LYS A 202 -10.73 43.61 -7.29
CA LYS A 202 -10.15 42.50 -6.53
C LYS A 202 -11.11 41.30 -6.50
N PRO A 203 -10.61 40.08 -6.71
CA PRO A 203 -11.42 38.88 -6.56
C PRO A 203 -11.83 38.65 -5.10
N LEU A 204 -13.06 38.16 -4.90
CA LEU A 204 -13.46 37.62 -3.59
C LEU A 204 -12.77 36.29 -3.32
N VAL A 205 -12.64 35.92 -2.03
CA VAL A 205 -12.14 34.59 -1.66
C VAL A 205 -13.08 33.51 -2.22
N GLY A 206 -12.54 32.59 -3.00
CA GLY A 206 -13.26 31.58 -3.78
C GLY A 206 -13.26 31.85 -5.29
N SER A 207 -12.99 33.09 -5.72
CA SER A 207 -12.90 33.48 -7.14
C SER A 207 -11.46 33.36 -7.67
N PRO A 208 -11.22 32.84 -8.90
CA PRO A 208 -12.21 32.24 -9.79
C PRO A 208 -12.68 30.86 -9.27
N ILE A 209 -13.97 30.59 -9.43
CA ILE A 209 -14.58 29.29 -9.13
C ILE A 209 -14.45 28.40 -10.36
N ASP A 210 -13.90 27.21 -10.20
CA ASP A 210 -13.80 26.19 -11.25
C ASP A 210 -15.15 25.46 -11.38
N LEU A 211 -15.91 25.80 -12.42
CA LEU A 211 -17.23 25.23 -12.65
C LEU A 211 -17.14 23.74 -13.04
N GLN A 212 -16.04 23.31 -13.64
CA GLN A 212 -15.83 21.90 -13.97
C GLN A 212 -15.58 21.05 -12.72
N ALA A 213 -14.88 21.60 -11.72
CA ALA A 213 -14.75 20.99 -10.40
C ALA A 213 -16.10 20.91 -9.67
N ILE A 214 -16.91 21.98 -9.71
CA ILE A 214 -18.25 22.03 -9.11
C ILE A 214 -19.20 21.00 -9.72
N LEU A 215 -19.18 20.88 -11.05
CA LEU A 215 -20.05 19.97 -11.79
C LEU A 215 -19.50 18.54 -11.84
N ARG A 216 -18.32 18.30 -11.24
CA ARG A 216 -17.65 17.00 -11.27
C ARG A 216 -18.60 15.93 -10.76
N THR A 217 -18.71 14.88 -11.54
CA THR A 217 -19.59 13.75 -11.26
C THR A 217 -18.81 12.47 -11.33
N GLU A 218 -19.09 11.59 -10.38
CA GLU A 218 -18.54 10.25 -10.33
C GLU A 218 -19.68 9.27 -10.22
N GLY A 219 -19.65 8.25 -11.06
CA GLY A 219 -20.66 7.21 -11.00
C GLY A 219 -20.17 5.93 -11.61
N PHE A 220 -20.97 4.89 -11.39
CA PHE A 220 -20.72 3.56 -11.92
C PHE A 220 -22.05 2.88 -12.21
N VAL A 221 -22.10 2.13 -13.30
CA VAL A 221 -23.23 1.27 -13.67
C VAL A 221 -22.73 -0.10 -14.09
N GLU A 222 -23.43 -1.14 -13.65
CA GLU A 222 -23.23 -2.51 -14.09
C GLU A 222 -24.56 -3.24 -14.25
N SER A 223 -24.52 -4.38 -14.92
CA SER A 223 -25.65 -5.29 -15.03
C SER A 223 -25.25 -6.67 -14.52
N ASP A 224 -26.13 -7.28 -13.73
CA ASP A 224 -26.06 -8.69 -13.35
C ASP A 224 -27.21 -9.49 -13.99
N ASP A 225 -27.49 -10.69 -13.49
CA ASP A 225 -28.53 -11.58 -14.00
C ASP A 225 -29.96 -11.19 -13.60
N GLN A 226 -30.13 -10.16 -12.76
CA GLN A 226 -31.43 -9.74 -12.21
C GLN A 226 -31.77 -8.27 -12.50
N CYS A 227 -30.77 -7.38 -12.48
CA CYS A 227 -30.98 -5.95 -12.63
C CYS A 227 -29.78 -5.22 -13.26
N VAL A 228 -30.05 -3.99 -13.71
CA VAL A 228 -29.03 -2.95 -13.82
C VAL A 228 -28.96 -2.23 -12.48
N LYS A 229 -27.75 -2.04 -11.97
CA LYS A 229 -27.51 -1.34 -10.70
C LYS A 229 -26.29 -0.46 -10.82
N GLY A 230 -26.23 0.55 -9.97
CA GLY A 230 -25.10 1.46 -9.95
C GLY A 230 -25.20 2.50 -8.88
N TRP A 231 -24.34 3.50 -8.99
CA TRP A 231 -24.29 4.63 -8.08
C TRP A 231 -23.82 5.91 -8.76
N LEU A 232 -24.18 7.04 -8.17
CA LEU A 232 -23.84 8.38 -8.62
C LEU A 232 -23.49 9.27 -7.42
N TRP A 233 -22.51 10.14 -7.60
CA TRP A 233 -22.01 11.06 -6.59
C TRP A 233 -21.48 12.35 -7.23
N TYR A 234 -21.81 13.48 -6.60
CA TYR A 234 -21.27 14.79 -6.92
C TYR A 234 -20.33 15.21 -5.80
N PRO A 235 -18.99 15.08 -5.93
CA PRO A 235 -18.06 15.35 -4.83
C PRO A 235 -18.14 16.78 -4.29
N ALA A 236 -18.38 17.76 -5.17
CA ALA A 236 -18.55 19.17 -4.80
C ALA A 236 -19.84 19.42 -3.99
N GLU A 237 -20.89 18.62 -4.22
CA GLU A 237 -22.21 18.75 -3.58
C GLU A 237 -22.73 17.38 -3.12
N ALA A 238 -22.03 16.78 -2.15
CA ALA A 238 -22.21 15.37 -1.77
C ALA A 238 -23.61 14.97 -1.28
N ASP A 239 -24.44 15.92 -0.85
CA ASP A 239 -25.81 15.68 -0.36
C ASP A 239 -26.89 15.85 -1.45
N ARG A 240 -26.48 16.15 -2.69
CA ARG A 240 -27.39 16.30 -3.84
C ARG A 240 -28.21 15.04 -4.08
N VAL A 241 -29.50 15.23 -4.37
CA VAL A 241 -30.36 14.19 -4.95
C VAL A 241 -30.01 14.08 -6.42
N SER A 242 -29.48 12.93 -6.83
CA SER A 242 -29.00 12.72 -8.19
C SER A 242 -30.09 12.05 -9.04
N THR A 243 -30.29 12.51 -10.28
CA THR A 243 -31.12 11.81 -11.26
C THR A 243 -30.24 11.14 -12.30
N ILE A 244 -30.66 9.96 -12.71
CA ILE A 244 -30.01 9.18 -13.75
C ILE A 244 -30.96 9.10 -14.93
N HIS A 245 -30.44 9.47 -16.08
CA HIS A 245 -31.17 9.47 -17.33
C HIS A 245 -30.74 8.25 -18.14
N VAL A 246 -31.72 7.47 -18.60
CA VAL A 246 -31.50 6.24 -19.36
C VAL A 246 -31.99 6.46 -20.78
N TYR A 247 -31.06 6.37 -21.72
CA TYR A 247 -31.34 6.49 -23.16
C TYR A 247 -31.16 5.14 -23.84
N ASP A 248 -31.97 4.85 -24.84
CA ASP A 248 -31.75 3.71 -25.73
C ASP A 248 -30.69 4.02 -26.81
N ALA A 249 -30.40 3.03 -27.67
CA ALA A 249 -29.44 3.17 -28.76
C ALA A 249 -29.84 4.21 -29.82
N GLN A 250 -31.10 4.64 -29.85
CA GLN A 250 -31.60 5.73 -30.72
C GLN A 250 -31.53 7.09 -30.02
N ASN A 251 -30.88 7.17 -28.86
CA ASN A 251 -30.78 8.36 -28.01
C ASN A 251 -32.15 8.88 -27.52
N THR A 252 -33.15 8.00 -27.44
CA THR A 252 -34.48 8.34 -26.90
C THR A 252 -34.45 8.14 -25.39
N LEU A 253 -34.85 9.16 -24.63
CA LEU A 253 -34.99 9.06 -23.18
C LEU A 253 -36.07 8.02 -22.83
N ARG A 254 -35.67 6.90 -22.23
CA ARG A 254 -36.58 5.82 -21.83
C ARG A 254 -37.00 5.94 -20.38
N LYS A 255 -36.11 6.39 -19.50
CA LYS A 255 -36.38 6.44 -18.06
C LYS A 255 -35.55 7.51 -17.35
N GLN A 256 -36.13 8.06 -16.29
CA GLN A 256 -35.43 8.87 -15.29
C GLN A 256 -35.54 8.15 -13.94
N VAL A 257 -34.42 8.00 -13.24
CA VAL A 257 -34.36 7.30 -11.95
C VAL A 257 -33.65 8.19 -10.93
N GLN A 258 -34.35 8.56 -9.87
CA GLN A 258 -33.71 9.25 -8.75
C GLN A 258 -32.89 8.26 -7.93
N ALA A 259 -31.59 8.49 -7.86
CA ALA A 259 -30.71 7.77 -6.96
C ALA A 259 -30.82 8.40 -5.57
N ILE A 260 -31.63 7.80 -4.69
CA ILE A 260 -31.92 8.34 -3.35
C ILE A 260 -31.49 7.43 -2.20
N LYS A 261 -31.27 6.14 -2.48
CA LYS A 261 -30.82 5.20 -1.45
C LYS A 261 -29.33 5.38 -1.26
N GLU A 262 -28.86 5.62 -0.04
CA GLU A 262 -27.42 5.72 0.21
C GLU A 262 -26.70 4.42 -0.16
N PHE A 263 -25.55 4.55 -0.84
CA PHE A 263 -24.73 3.43 -1.26
C PHE A 263 -24.18 2.67 -0.05
N ASN A 264 -24.94 1.66 0.39
CA ASN A 264 -24.51 0.75 1.44
C ASN A 264 -23.54 -0.27 0.88
N VAL A 265 -22.27 0.11 0.80
CA VAL A 265 -21.17 -0.85 0.65
C VAL A 265 -20.16 -0.54 1.74
N ALA A 266 -20.15 -1.41 2.74
CA ALA A 266 -19.23 -1.39 3.85
C ALA A 266 -17.78 -1.14 3.37
N THR A 267 -17.10 -0.23 4.08
CA THR A 267 -15.68 0.13 3.98
C THR A 267 -15.24 0.79 2.67
N LEU A 268 -15.47 2.10 2.56
CA LEU A 268 -14.92 2.92 1.46
C LEU A 268 -13.48 3.32 1.75
N GLU A 269 -12.65 3.18 0.73
CA GLU A 269 -11.28 3.68 0.67
C GLU A 269 -11.22 5.19 0.43
N PHE A 270 -12.37 5.88 0.40
CA PHE A 270 -12.47 7.33 0.30
C PHE A 270 -13.23 7.91 1.52
N PRO A 271 -12.72 8.99 2.13
CA PRO A 271 -13.40 9.67 3.22
C PRO A 271 -14.73 10.27 2.75
N LEU A 272 -15.82 9.96 3.46
CA LEU A 272 -17.13 10.61 3.36
C LEU A 272 -17.83 10.47 2.01
N PHE A 273 -17.49 9.46 1.22
CA PHE A 273 -18.16 9.15 -0.04
C PHE A 273 -19.67 8.93 0.18
N ARG A 274 -20.51 9.81 -0.38
CA ARG A 274 -21.98 9.85 -0.22
C ARG A 274 -22.72 9.49 -1.51
N ALA A 275 -22.22 8.50 -2.24
CA ALA A 275 -22.89 8.07 -3.45
C ALA A 275 -24.32 7.57 -3.16
N LYS A 276 -25.21 7.80 -4.11
CA LYS A 276 -26.58 7.32 -4.09
C LYS A 276 -26.75 6.19 -5.10
N GLN A 277 -27.49 5.16 -4.71
CA GLN A 277 -27.77 3.95 -5.49
C GLN A 277 -29.04 4.07 -6.32
N PHE A 278 -29.02 3.36 -7.43
CA PHE A 278 -30.19 3.07 -8.24
C PHE A 278 -30.21 1.59 -8.66
N TYR A 279 -31.41 1.11 -8.95
CA TYR A 279 -31.67 -0.27 -9.37
C TYR A 279 -32.81 -0.26 -10.39
N ILE A 280 -32.63 -0.95 -11.51
CA ILE A 280 -33.63 -1.10 -12.56
C ILE A 280 -33.70 -2.59 -12.93
N PRO A 281 -34.83 -3.29 -12.68
CA PRO A 281 -35.02 -4.69 -13.06
C PRO A 281 -34.77 -4.94 -14.56
N LEU A 282 -34.16 -6.09 -14.91
CA LEU A 282 -33.90 -6.44 -16.31
C LEU A 282 -35.16 -6.53 -17.18
N ALA A 283 -36.32 -6.83 -16.58
CA ALA A 283 -37.60 -6.92 -17.29
C ALA A 283 -38.05 -5.59 -17.90
N GLU A 284 -37.43 -4.47 -17.54
CA GLU A 284 -37.73 -3.15 -18.09
C GLU A 284 -36.90 -2.80 -19.33
N PHE A 285 -35.95 -3.66 -19.71
CA PHE A 285 -35.08 -3.43 -20.86
C PHE A 285 -35.47 -4.34 -22.02
N GLU A 286 -35.40 -3.79 -23.23
CA GLU A 286 -35.49 -4.53 -24.49
C GLU A 286 -34.08 -4.86 -24.99
N GLU A 287 -33.99 -5.54 -26.12
CA GLU A 287 -32.69 -5.84 -26.72
C GLU A 287 -32.02 -4.56 -27.25
N GLY A 288 -30.84 -4.24 -26.74
CA GLY A 288 -30.07 -3.10 -27.23
C GLY A 288 -29.05 -2.59 -26.22
N SER A 289 -28.26 -1.62 -26.66
CA SER A 289 -27.37 -0.85 -25.79
C SER A 289 -28.13 0.31 -25.15
N TYR A 290 -27.89 0.55 -23.87
CA TYR A 290 -28.48 1.64 -23.10
C TYR A 290 -27.39 2.51 -22.49
N SER A 291 -27.61 3.81 -22.58
CA SER A 291 -26.74 4.86 -22.06
C SER A 291 -27.29 5.37 -20.74
N PHE A 292 -26.43 5.45 -19.72
CA PHE A 292 -26.75 5.94 -18.38
C PHE A 292 -25.95 7.22 -18.15
N THR A 293 -26.65 8.34 -17.98
CA THR A 293 -26.02 9.65 -17.76
C THR A 293 -26.48 10.31 -16.47
N ASP A 294 -25.69 11.26 -16.01
CA ASP A 294 -25.99 12.16 -14.90
C ASP A 294 -26.95 13.31 -15.30
N ASP A 295 -27.24 14.21 -14.35
CA ASP A 295 -28.10 15.38 -14.56
C ASP A 295 -27.57 16.38 -15.62
N TYR A 296 -26.29 16.28 -15.99
CA TYR A 296 -25.62 17.14 -16.98
C TYR A 296 -25.35 16.41 -18.31
N GLY A 297 -25.94 15.22 -18.49
CA GLY A 297 -25.78 14.41 -19.71
C GLY A 297 -24.45 13.67 -19.82
N ARG A 298 -23.63 13.62 -18.75
CA ARG A 298 -22.33 12.92 -18.76
C ARG A 298 -22.53 11.43 -18.44
N HIS A 299 -21.85 10.56 -19.19
CA HIS A 299 -21.94 9.12 -19.00
C HIS A 299 -21.38 8.65 -17.66
N LEU A 300 -22.07 7.69 -17.04
CA LEU A 300 -21.56 6.95 -15.88
C LEU A 300 -20.49 5.94 -16.31
N ILE A 301 -19.49 5.68 -15.46
CA ILE A 301 -18.50 4.63 -15.73
C ILE A 301 -19.20 3.28 -15.82
N GLY A 302 -18.85 2.49 -16.83
CA GLY A 302 -19.52 1.25 -17.20
C GLY A 302 -20.57 1.43 -18.29
N SER A 303 -21.10 2.63 -18.53
CA SER A 303 -22.03 2.96 -19.63
C SER A 303 -21.28 3.17 -20.96
N PRO A 304 -21.89 2.91 -22.13
CA PRO A 304 -23.16 2.22 -22.31
C PRO A 304 -23.07 0.71 -22.02
N ILE A 305 -24.18 0.09 -21.68
CA ILE A 305 -24.28 -1.36 -21.44
C ILE A 305 -25.44 -1.96 -22.21
N ASP A 306 -25.33 -3.22 -22.63
CA ASP A 306 -26.48 -4.06 -22.98
C ASP A 306 -26.87 -4.88 -21.72
N PRO A 307 -27.95 -4.52 -21.00
CA PRO A 307 -28.36 -5.20 -19.77
C PRO A 307 -28.68 -6.69 -19.97
N LEU A 308 -29.09 -7.08 -21.18
CA LEU A 308 -29.53 -8.45 -21.46
C LEU A 308 -28.39 -9.34 -21.96
N LEU A 309 -27.22 -8.78 -22.30
CA LEU A 309 -26.12 -9.50 -22.95
C LEU A 309 -25.59 -10.68 -22.13
N LEU A 310 -25.41 -10.51 -20.82
CA LEU A 310 -24.97 -11.59 -19.92
C LEU A 310 -26.10 -12.58 -19.60
N TYR A 311 -27.34 -12.11 -19.49
CA TYR A 311 -28.53 -12.92 -19.25
C TYR A 311 -28.84 -13.86 -20.44
N ARG A 312 -28.64 -13.40 -21.67
CA ARG A 312 -28.76 -14.24 -22.88
C ARG A 312 -27.80 -15.42 -22.84
N LYS A 313 -26.56 -15.20 -22.37
CA LYS A 313 -25.57 -16.28 -22.23
C LYS A 313 -25.98 -17.31 -21.18
N THR A 314 -26.52 -16.92 -20.03
CA THR A 314 -26.93 -17.87 -18.97
C THR A 314 -28.15 -18.73 -19.36
N LYS A 315 -29.10 -18.20 -20.14
CA LYS A 315 -30.22 -18.98 -20.70
C LYS A 315 -29.79 -19.96 -21.80
N SER A 316 -28.83 -19.56 -22.64
CA SER A 316 -28.25 -20.40 -23.71
C SER A 316 -27.63 -21.71 -23.19
N TYR A 317 -27.14 -21.75 -21.95
CA TYR A 317 -26.63 -22.99 -21.34
C TYR A 317 -27.70 -24.05 -21.02
N ARG A 318 -29.00 -23.71 -21.01
CA ARG A 318 -30.05 -24.66 -20.60
C ARG A 318 -30.72 -25.42 -21.77
N ASN A 319 -30.57 -25.00 -23.03
CA ASN A 319 -31.23 -25.63 -24.18
C ASN A 319 -30.43 -25.43 -25.49
N ILE A 320 -29.34 -26.16 -25.71
CA ILE A 320 -28.69 -26.18 -27.04
C ILE A 320 -28.60 -27.60 -27.61
N ASP A 321 -29.27 -27.76 -28.74
CA ASP A 321 -29.12 -28.85 -29.70
C ASP A 321 -27.75 -28.80 -30.38
N LYS A 322 -27.18 -29.97 -30.69
CA LYS A 322 -25.78 -30.19 -31.13
C LYS A 322 -25.31 -29.40 -32.37
N LYS A 323 -26.18 -28.66 -33.07
CA LYS A 323 -25.87 -27.92 -34.30
C LYS A 323 -25.44 -26.46 -34.13
N HIS A 324 -25.46 -25.89 -32.92
CA HIS A 324 -25.08 -24.48 -32.67
C HIS A 324 -23.80 -24.31 -31.84
N GLN A 325 -22.87 -25.28 -31.90
CA GLN A 325 -21.60 -25.29 -31.14
C GLN A 325 -20.60 -24.16 -31.46
N HIS A 326 -20.93 -23.20 -32.34
CA HIS A 326 -20.00 -22.13 -32.74
C HIS A 326 -20.11 -20.83 -31.94
N TYR A 327 -21.02 -20.73 -30.96
CA TYR A 327 -21.23 -19.49 -30.18
C TYR A 327 -21.39 -19.70 -28.65
N LEU A 328 -20.69 -20.68 -28.05
CA LEU A 328 -20.69 -20.93 -26.60
C LEU A 328 -19.27 -21.20 -26.06
N PRO A 329 -19.02 -21.03 -24.73
CA PRO A 329 -17.74 -20.56 -24.19
C PRO A 329 -16.63 -21.49 -24.61
N VAL A 330 -15.51 -20.90 -25.02
CA VAL A 330 -14.36 -21.73 -25.33
C VAL A 330 -13.79 -22.20 -24.01
N SER A 331 -14.16 -23.43 -23.62
CA SER A 331 -13.24 -24.24 -22.82
C SER A 331 -11.95 -24.27 -23.61
N ALA A 332 -10.90 -23.65 -23.07
CA ALA A 332 -9.60 -23.54 -23.69
C ALA A 332 -8.98 -24.93 -23.85
N TYR A 333 -9.36 -25.62 -24.92
CA TYR A 333 -8.57 -26.67 -25.53
C TYR A 333 -8.01 -26.09 -26.82
N TYR A 334 -6.70 -25.90 -26.84
CA TYR A 334 -5.92 -25.52 -28.02
C TYR A 334 -6.34 -26.41 -29.20
N LYS A 335 -7.01 -25.83 -30.21
CA LYS A 335 -7.47 -26.56 -31.39
C LYS A 335 -6.43 -26.68 -32.51
N GLY A 336 -5.18 -26.26 -32.27
CA GLY A 336 -4.10 -26.40 -33.26
C GLY A 336 -4.34 -25.59 -34.54
N CYS A 337 -5.04 -24.46 -34.46
CA CYS A 337 -5.09 -23.52 -35.57
C CYS A 337 -3.74 -22.81 -35.69
N ASN A 338 -3.22 -22.70 -36.90
CA ASN A 338 -2.07 -21.83 -37.19
C ASN A 338 -2.59 -20.46 -37.60
N PRO A 339 -1.93 -19.36 -37.17
CA PRO A 339 -2.30 -18.02 -37.59
C PRO A 339 -2.16 -17.89 -39.11
N GLN A 340 -3.11 -17.20 -39.75
CA GLN A 340 -2.99 -16.89 -41.17
C GLN A 340 -2.01 -15.73 -41.33
N ILE A 341 -0.91 -15.96 -42.03
CA ILE A 341 0.11 -14.93 -42.26
C ILE A 341 -0.15 -14.32 -43.63
N SER A 342 -0.32 -13.01 -43.72
CA SER A 342 -0.46 -12.36 -45.02
C SER A 342 0.91 -12.29 -45.73
N GLU A 343 0.89 -12.25 -47.06
CA GLU A 343 2.11 -12.11 -47.86
C GLU A 343 2.71 -10.69 -47.79
N HIS A 344 1.94 -9.70 -47.31
CA HIS A 344 2.37 -8.32 -47.16
C HIS A 344 2.82 -8.05 -45.72
N SER A 345 4.06 -7.59 -45.53
CA SER A 345 4.40 -6.86 -44.30
C SER A 345 3.65 -5.53 -44.32
N GLY A 346 2.91 -5.18 -43.27
CA GLY A 346 2.01 -4.02 -43.23
C GLY A 346 2.61 -2.70 -43.74
N LEU A 347 1.75 -1.72 -44.05
CA LEU A 347 2.13 -0.43 -44.67
C LEU A 347 3.04 0.45 -43.79
N GLY A 348 3.33 0.02 -42.56
CA GLY A 348 4.18 0.67 -41.59
C GLY A 348 3.69 0.42 -40.17
N VAL A 349 4.16 1.24 -39.23
CA VAL A 349 3.69 1.22 -37.84
C VAL A 349 3.10 2.56 -37.47
N VAL A 350 1.96 2.52 -36.79
CA VAL A 350 1.33 3.69 -36.16
C VAL A 350 1.35 3.54 -34.64
N ILE A 351 1.70 4.61 -33.94
CA ILE A 351 1.61 4.72 -32.49
C ILE A 351 0.31 5.44 -32.14
N ILE A 352 -0.61 4.74 -31.49
CA ILE A 352 -1.89 5.29 -31.06
C ILE A 352 -1.75 5.72 -29.59
N ILE A 353 -1.99 7.01 -29.35
CA ILE A 353 -1.95 7.59 -28.01
C ILE A 353 -3.35 8.12 -27.68
N PRO A 354 -4.15 7.40 -26.87
CA PRO A 354 -5.42 7.92 -26.36
C PRO A 354 -5.15 8.99 -25.31
N VAL A 355 -5.84 10.12 -25.41
CA VAL A 355 -5.67 11.29 -24.54
C VAL A 355 -7.01 11.66 -23.91
N TYR A 356 -7.03 11.82 -22.60
CA TYR A 356 -8.20 12.36 -21.88
C TYR A 356 -7.82 13.34 -20.77
N LYS A 357 -6.93 12.97 -19.84
CA LYS A 357 -6.49 13.84 -18.73
C LYS A 357 -4.99 13.66 -18.48
N GLY A 358 -4.44 14.54 -17.66
CA GLY A 358 -3.05 14.45 -17.21
C GLY A 358 -2.14 15.23 -18.14
N LYS A 359 -2.28 16.56 -18.11
CA LYS A 359 -1.52 17.49 -18.96
C LYS A 359 -0.03 17.22 -18.93
N GLU A 360 0.58 17.20 -17.74
CA GLU A 360 2.03 17.08 -17.59
C GLU A 360 2.54 15.71 -18.04
N GLU A 361 1.80 14.64 -17.72
CA GLU A 361 2.10 13.28 -18.12
C GLU A 361 2.00 13.10 -19.64
N THR A 362 0.89 13.56 -20.23
CA THR A 362 0.64 13.46 -21.68
C THR A 362 1.66 14.23 -22.49
N ILE A 363 1.97 15.47 -22.09
CA ILE A 363 3.02 16.27 -22.74
C ILE A 363 4.36 15.54 -22.65
N SER A 364 4.71 14.99 -21.48
CA SER A 364 5.95 14.23 -21.30
C SER A 364 6.01 13.00 -22.20
N CYS A 365 4.90 12.26 -22.31
CA CYS A 365 4.77 11.09 -23.18
C CYS A 365 5.00 11.48 -24.66
N VAL A 366 4.21 12.40 -25.19
CA VAL A 366 4.30 12.84 -26.59
C VAL A 366 5.69 13.38 -26.91
N GLN A 367 6.26 14.21 -26.04
CA GLN A 367 7.63 14.70 -26.22
C GLN A 367 8.67 13.57 -26.24
N SER A 368 8.52 12.54 -25.41
CA SER A 368 9.42 11.38 -25.40
C SER A 368 9.29 10.55 -26.67
N VAL A 369 8.08 10.38 -27.21
CA VAL A 369 7.82 9.72 -28.49
C VAL A 369 8.46 10.52 -29.62
N LEU A 370 8.21 11.83 -29.73
CA LEU A 370 8.76 12.68 -30.79
C LEU A 370 10.30 12.68 -30.84
N LYS A 371 10.95 12.65 -29.67
CA LYS A 371 12.41 12.58 -29.56
C LYS A 371 12.99 11.23 -30.00
N THR A 372 12.19 10.17 -30.02
CA THR A 372 12.65 8.80 -30.19
C THR A 372 12.06 8.08 -31.41
N LEU A 373 11.10 8.70 -32.09
CA LEU A 373 10.37 8.14 -33.23
C LEU A 373 11.32 7.86 -34.41
N PRO A 374 11.35 6.63 -34.96
CA PRO A 374 12.07 6.35 -36.20
C PRO A 374 11.41 7.03 -37.42
N LYS A 375 12.19 7.29 -38.47
CA LYS A 375 11.65 7.85 -39.72
C LYS A 375 10.61 6.91 -40.35
N GLY A 376 9.51 7.47 -40.87
CA GLY A 376 8.45 6.74 -41.56
C GLY A 376 7.32 6.25 -40.66
N PHE A 377 7.49 6.29 -39.34
CA PHE A 377 6.46 5.93 -38.36
C PHE A 377 5.47 7.06 -38.18
N LYS A 378 4.22 6.71 -37.87
CA LYS A 378 3.13 7.67 -37.66
C LYS A 378 2.68 7.70 -36.21
N ILE A 379 2.16 8.85 -35.77
CA ILE A 379 1.51 9.01 -34.47
C ILE A 379 0.06 9.39 -34.71
N GLN A 380 -0.85 8.62 -34.13
CA GLN A 380 -2.27 8.92 -34.07
C GLN A 380 -2.63 9.31 -32.64
N LEU A 381 -2.81 10.61 -32.41
CA LEU A 381 -3.40 11.13 -31.18
C LEU A 381 -4.93 10.93 -31.28
N VAL A 382 -5.54 10.39 -30.23
CA VAL A 382 -7.00 10.31 -30.12
C VAL A 382 -7.40 11.10 -28.90
N ASN A 383 -7.86 12.33 -29.11
CA ASN A 383 -8.40 13.16 -28.05
C ASN A 383 -9.82 12.66 -27.72
N ASP A 384 -9.92 11.89 -26.65
CA ASP A 384 -11.14 11.26 -26.16
C ASP A 384 -11.95 12.23 -25.29
N CYS A 385 -12.23 13.42 -25.85
CA CYS A 385 -12.96 14.51 -25.18
C CYS A 385 -12.26 15.01 -23.91
N SER A 386 -10.96 15.31 -23.98
CA SER A 386 -10.17 15.87 -22.87
C SER A 386 -10.77 17.19 -22.36
N PRO A 387 -10.96 17.36 -21.02
CA PRO A 387 -11.38 18.63 -20.44
C PRO A 387 -10.20 19.59 -20.24
N ASP A 388 -8.95 19.12 -20.37
CA ASP A 388 -7.75 19.95 -20.22
C ASP A 388 -7.54 20.76 -21.51
N ILE A 389 -8.13 21.97 -21.60
CA ILE A 389 -8.09 22.82 -22.83
C ILE A 389 -6.64 23.10 -23.27
N GLU A 390 -5.78 23.52 -22.34
CA GLU A 390 -4.36 23.80 -22.64
C GLU A 390 -3.62 22.56 -23.17
N LEU A 391 -4.02 21.35 -22.73
CA LEU A 391 -3.44 20.11 -23.26
C LEU A 391 -3.87 19.90 -24.72
N VAL A 392 -5.16 20.10 -25.01
CA VAL A 392 -5.70 19.92 -26.37
C VAL A 392 -5.06 20.91 -27.33
N GLU A 393 -5.01 22.20 -26.98
CA GLU A 393 -4.35 23.25 -27.78
C GLU A 393 -2.88 22.92 -28.03
N TRP A 394 -2.18 22.45 -27.00
CA TRP A 394 -0.79 22.02 -27.15
C TRP A 394 -0.67 20.85 -28.13
N LEU A 395 -1.54 19.82 -28.04
CA LEU A 395 -1.51 18.67 -28.94
C LEU A 395 -1.82 19.06 -30.39
N GLU A 396 -2.82 19.90 -30.61
CA GLU A 396 -3.17 20.45 -31.93
C GLU A 396 -1.98 21.19 -32.55
N SER A 397 -1.22 21.95 -31.75
CA SER A 397 0.00 22.63 -32.22
C SER A 397 1.11 21.68 -32.68
N GLN A 398 1.07 20.40 -32.28
CA GLN A 398 2.02 19.39 -32.72
C GLN A 398 1.58 18.68 -34.02
N VAL A 399 0.32 18.79 -34.44
CA VAL A 399 -0.21 18.10 -35.62
C VAL A 399 0.38 18.67 -36.90
N ASN A 400 0.85 17.81 -37.80
CA ASN A 400 1.42 18.21 -39.09
C ASN A 400 0.90 17.41 -40.29
N HIS A 401 -0.03 16.47 -40.08
CA HIS A 401 -0.65 15.63 -41.11
C HIS A 401 0.31 14.81 -41.99
N GLU A 402 1.59 14.74 -41.63
CA GLU A 402 2.60 13.90 -42.28
C GLU A 402 3.07 12.80 -41.34
N THR A 403 3.39 13.17 -40.10
CA THR A 403 3.89 12.28 -39.05
C THR A 403 2.90 12.18 -37.90
N ILE A 404 2.25 13.28 -37.54
CA ILE A 404 1.35 13.38 -36.38
C ILE A 404 -0.05 13.73 -36.88
N PHE A 405 -0.99 12.88 -36.49
CA PHE A 405 -2.42 12.98 -36.80
C PHE A 405 -3.20 13.05 -35.49
N MET A 406 -4.37 13.66 -35.54
CA MET A 406 -5.24 13.80 -34.38
C MET A 406 -6.70 13.56 -34.78
N ILE A 407 -7.43 12.82 -33.96
CA ILE A 407 -8.87 12.62 -34.06
C ILE A 407 -9.48 13.10 -32.75
N HIS A 408 -10.57 13.87 -32.84
CA HIS A 408 -11.33 14.33 -31.69
C HIS A 408 -12.63 13.53 -31.57
N HIS A 409 -12.88 12.97 -30.39
CA HIS A 409 -14.19 12.48 -30.04
C HIS A 409 -15.06 13.61 -29.49
N LEU A 410 -16.37 13.48 -29.71
CA LEU A 410 -17.37 14.39 -29.15
C LEU A 410 -17.69 14.06 -27.68
N GLU A 411 -17.39 12.82 -27.27
CA GLU A 411 -17.61 12.30 -25.92
C GLU A 411 -16.46 11.37 -25.53
N ASN A 412 -16.29 11.11 -24.23
CA ASN A 412 -15.27 10.17 -23.74
C ASN A 412 -15.78 8.72 -23.92
N LEU A 413 -15.16 8.00 -24.85
CA LEU A 413 -15.45 6.59 -25.15
C LEU A 413 -14.59 5.62 -24.32
N GLY A 414 -13.65 6.15 -23.54
CA GLY A 414 -12.70 5.41 -22.73
C GLY A 414 -11.60 4.75 -23.55
N PHE A 415 -10.73 4.00 -22.86
CA PHE A 415 -9.55 3.44 -23.49
C PHE A 415 -9.88 2.52 -24.70
N PRO A 416 -10.81 1.54 -24.60
CA PRO A 416 -11.13 0.68 -25.74
C PRO A 416 -11.65 1.44 -26.96
N GLY A 417 -12.55 2.42 -26.76
CA GLY A 417 -13.10 3.22 -27.84
C GLY A 417 -12.05 4.12 -28.50
N ALA A 418 -11.24 4.81 -27.70
CA ALA A 418 -10.16 5.65 -28.21
C ALA A 418 -9.13 4.86 -29.02
N VAL A 419 -8.69 3.69 -28.54
CA VAL A 419 -7.75 2.86 -29.30
C VAL A 419 -8.39 2.22 -30.54
N ASN A 420 -9.67 1.84 -30.48
CA ASN A 420 -10.41 1.33 -31.64
C ASN A 420 -10.51 2.37 -32.76
N THR A 421 -10.86 3.62 -32.44
CA THR A 421 -10.85 4.72 -33.41
C THR A 421 -9.48 4.89 -34.05
N GLY A 422 -8.42 4.86 -33.25
CA GLY A 422 -7.05 4.91 -33.77
C GLY A 422 -6.71 3.73 -34.68
N MET A 423 -7.10 2.50 -34.32
CA MET A 423 -6.83 1.30 -35.12
C MET A 423 -7.59 1.32 -36.45
N LEU A 424 -8.84 1.78 -36.44
CA LEU A 424 -9.67 1.91 -37.65
C LEU A 424 -9.15 2.93 -38.65
N ALA A 425 -8.44 3.97 -38.18
CA ALA A 425 -7.80 4.94 -39.06
C ALA A 425 -6.62 4.34 -39.84
N TRP A 426 -6.12 3.18 -39.45
CA TRP A 426 -4.89 2.56 -39.99
C TRP A 426 -5.01 1.02 -40.18
N PRO A 427 -5.97 0.52 -40.98
CA PRO A 427 -6.34 -0.91 -41.03
C PRO A 427 -5.22 -1.87 -41.48
N ASP A 428 -4.28 -1.40 -42.30
CA ASP A 428 -3.17 -2.22 -42.85
C ASP A 428 -1.81 -1.93 -42.18
N HIS A 429 -1.80 -1.23 -41.05
CA HIS A 429 -0.59 -0.91 -40.30
C HIS A 429 -0.46 -1.81 -39.08
N ASP A 430 0.78 -2.10 -38.69
CA ASP A 430 1.03 -2.57 -37.33
C ASP A 430 0.76 -1.42 -36.35
N VAL A 431 0.26 -1.77 -35.18
CA VAL A 431 -0.20 -0.80 -34.20
C VAL A 431 0.61 -0.91 -32.93
N ILE A 432 0.99 0.23 -32.36
CA ILE A 432 1.46 0.32 -30.98
C ILE A 432 0.46 1.15 -30.19
N LEU A 433 -0.25 0.51 -29.26
CA LEU A 433 -1.03 1.20 -28.25
C LEU A 433 -0.07 1.71 -27.19
N LEU A 434 -0.13 3.01 -26.86
CA LEU A 434 0.73 3.63 -25.86
C LEU A 434 -0.09 4.57 -24.98
N ASN A 435 -0.18 4.28 -23.69
CA ASN A 435 -0.86 5.17 -22.75
C ASN A 435 -0.18 6.55 -22.70
N SER A 436 -0.99 7.59 -22.48
CA SER A 436 -0.52 8.98 -22.40
C SER A 436 0.34 9.28 -21.17
N ASP A 437 0.41 8.40 -20.17
CA ASP A 437 1.22 8.54 -18.96
C ASP A 437 2.51 7.70 -18.98
N THR A 438 3.00 7.40 -20.17
CA THR A 438 4.25 6.65 -20.38
C THR A 438 5.44 7.55 -20.69
N LEU A 439 6.65 7.00 -20.49
CA LEU A 439 7.92 7.60 -20.87
C LEU A 439 8.69 6.59 -21.71
N VAL A 440 8.99 6.94 -22.96
CA VAL A 440 9.65 6.03 -23.90
C VAL A 440 11.10 6.45 -24.20
N PRO A 441 12.08 5.52 -24.12
CA PRO A 441 13.48 5.78 -24.43
C PRO A 441 13.81 5.41 -25.89
N LYS A 442 14.92 5.93 -26.44
CA LYS A 442 15.34 5.61 -27.82
C LYS A 442 15.46 4.10 -28.08
N GLY A 443 14.91 3.64 -29.21
CA GLY A 443 15.00 2.24 -29.66
C GLY A 443 13.87 1.33 -29.18
N TRP A 444 12.91 1.84 -28.40
CA TRP A 444 11.78 1.07 -27.89
C TRP A 444 10.91 0.46 -29.00
N VAL A 445 10.54 1.26 -30.01
CA VAL A 445 9.74 0.81 -31.16
C VAL A 445 10.42 -0.31 -31.93
N ASN A 446 11.72 -0.15 -32.20
CA ASN A 446 12.48 -1.15 -32.95
C ASN A 446 12.57 -2.48 -32.20
N GLY A 447 12.74 -2.45 -30.87
CA GLY A 447 12.76 -3.66 -30.06
C GLY A 447 11.41 -4.39 -30.06
N LEU A 448 10.30 -3.65 -30.01
CA LEU A 448 8.96 -4.24 -30.14
C LEU A 448 8.75 -4.89 -31.52
N LEU A 449 9.20 -4.22 -32.58
CA LEU A 449 9.13 -4.74 -33.95
C LEU A 449 9.99 -5.99 -34.15
N ASP A 450 11.26 -5.95 -33.71
CA ASP A 450 12.19 -7.08 -33.78
C ASP A 450 11.57 -8.31 -33.07
N ALA A 451 10.96 -8.10 -31.91
CA ALA A 451 10.25 -9.16 -31.19
C ALA A 451 9.02 -9.66 -31.96
N ALA A 452 8.19 -8.76 -32.49
CA ALA A 452 6.96 -9.12 -33.19
C ALA A 452 7.20 -9.95 -34.47
N TYR A 453 8.27 -9.64 -35.20
CA TYR A 453 8.63 -10.32 -36.44
C TYR A 453 9.69 -11.42 -36.25
N SER A 454 10.09 -11.72 -35.01
CA SER A 454 11.00 -12.83 -34.71
C SER A 454 10.38 -14.21 -34.97
N ASP A 455 9.05 -14.31 -34.93
CA ASP A 455 8.29 -15.52 -35.23
C ASP A 455 6.95 -15.11 -35.88
N PRO A 456 6.56 -15.72 -37.02
CA PRO A 456 5.31 -15.39 -37.67
C PRO A 456 4.06 -15.52 -36.80
N ALA A 457 4.08 -16.39 -35.78
CA ALA A 457 2.94 -16.63 -34.90
C ALA A 457 2.82 -15.61 -33.75
N ILE A 458 3.72 -14.63 -33.63
CA ILE A 458 3.59 -13.58 -32.60
C ILE A 458 2.58 -12.53 -33.07
N GLY A 459 1.49 -12.41 -32.31
CA GLY A 459 0.43 -11.44 -32.58
C GLY A 459 0.62 -10.14 -31.82
N THR A 460 1.15 -10.21 -30.59
CA THR A 460 1.30 -9.03 -29.73
C THR A 460 2.61 -9.04 -28.95
N VAL A 461 3.13 -7.85 -28.66
CA VAL A 461 4.35 -7.67 -27.87
C VAL A 461 4.14 -6.62 -26.79
N THR A 462 4.58 -6.92 -25.56
CA THR A 462 4.56 -6.00 -24.42
C THR A 462 5.99 -5.81 -23.89
N PRO A 463 6.43 -4.59 -23.50
CA PRO A 463 7.75 -4.37 -22.89
C PRO A 463 7.71 -4.52 -21.36
N PHE A 464 8.88 -4.53 -20.71
CA PHE A 464 8.97 -4.32 -19.26
C PHE A 464 8.52 -2.89 -18.90
N SER A 465 8.04 -2.70 -17.67
CA SER A 465 7.74 -1.38 -17.08
C SER A 465 7.94 -1.38 -15.57
N ASN A 466 7.96 -0.21 -14.94
CA ASN A 466 7.93 -0.11 -13.47
C ASN A 466 6.56 -0.45 -12.86
N ASP A 467 5.49 -0.31 -13.63
CA ASP A 467 4.12 -0.58 -13.18
C ASP A 467 3.29 -1.21 -14.30
N ALA A 468 3.37 -2.53 -14.43
CA ALA A 468 2.68 -3.31 -15.45
C ALA A 468 2.41 -4.76 -14.98
N SER A 469 1.91 -4.94 -13.76
CA SER A 469 1.58 -6.25 -13.16
C SER A 469 2.70 -7.31 -13.32
N ILE A 470 2.50 -8.36 -14.10
CA ILE A 470 3.48 -9.44 -14.34
C ILE A 470 4.73 -8.97 -15.08
N PHE A 471 4.64 -7.82 -15.77
CA PHE A 471 5.74 -7.18 -16.52
C PHE A 471 6.49 -6.13 -15.68
N SER A 472 6.17 -6.01 -14.38
CA SER A 472 6.79 -5.02 -13.51
C SER A 472 8.26 -5.38 -13.17
N TYR A 473 9.12 -4.37 -13.28
CA TYR A 473 10.54 -4.40 -12.92
C TYR A 473 10.92 -3.06 -12.25
N PRO A 474 11.67 -3.06 -11.13
CA PRO A 474 12.42 -4.18 -10.55
C PRO A 474 11.59 -5.11 -9.65
N ARG A 475 10.49 -4.66 -9.04
CA ARG A 475 9.61 -5.50 -8.21
C ARG A 475 8.30 -5.79 -8.94
N HIS A 476 7.79 -7.01 -8.84
CA HIS A 476 6.48 -7.38 -9.41
C HIS A 476 5.42 -7.64 -8.34
N ASP A 477 5.87 -7.81 -7.10
CA ASP A 477 5.06 -8.14 -5.93
C ASP A 477 4.82 -6.91 -5.03
N LYS A 478 5.37 -5.75 -5.40
CA LYS A 478 5.32 -4.49 -4.65
C LYS A 478 5.35 -3.30 -5.60
N GLU A 479 4.85 -2.17 -5.11
CA GLU A 479 4.97 -0.88 -5.81
C GLU A 479 6.44 -0.52 -6.05
N ASN A 480 6.71 -0.01 -7.25
CA ASN A 480 8.01 0.55 -7.61
C ASN A 480 7.93 2.09 -7.57
N PRO A 481 9.05 2.77 -7.25
CA PRO A 481 9.12 4.22 -7.41
C PRO A 481 8.87 4.62 -8.86
N THR A 482 8.10 5.70 -9.07
CA THR A 482 7.88 6.29 -10.39
C THR A 482 9.22 6.78 -10.99
N PRO A 483 9.62 6.31 -12.18
CA PRO A 483 10.90 6.68 -12.77
C PRO A 483 10.82 8.02 -13.49
N GLU A 484 11.90 8.79 -13.43
CA GLU A 484 12.16 9.88 -14.37
C GLU A 484 12.66 9.32 -15.71
N LEU A 485 12.54 10.12 -16.79
CA LEU A 485 12.98 9.72 -18.14
C LEU A 485 14.44 9.23 -18.16
N LYS A 486 15.33 9.84 -17.35
CA LYS A 486 16.73 9.41 -17.29
C LYS A 486 16.91 8.00 -16.73
N ALA A 487 16.12 7.65 -15.71
CA ALA A 487 16.11 6.30 -15.15
C ALA A 487 15.56 5.28 -16.18
N VAL A 488 14.52 5.66 -16.93
CA VAL A 488 13.97 4.85 -18.03
C VAL A 488 15.04 4.57 -19.09
N GLU A 489 15.80 5.58 -19.53
CA GLU A 489 16.92 5.40 -20.48
C GLU A 489 18.00 4.45 -19.95
N ASN A 490 18.40 4.59 -18.68
CA ASN A 490 19.41 3.73 -18.07
C ASN A 490 18.93 2.27 -17.96
N LEU A 491 17.65 2.06 -17.64
CA LEU A 491 17.03 0.74 -17.60
C LEU A 491 16.93 0.14 -19.00
N MET A 492 16.52 0.91 -20.01
CA MET A 492 16.51 0.50 -21.42
C MET A 492 17.88 0.00 -21.87
N HIS A 493 18.93 0.77 -21.62
CA HIS A 493 20.30 0.34 -21.92
C HIS A 493 20.69 -0.96 -21.21
N SER A 494 20.21 -1.16 -19.99
CA SER A 494 20.49 -2.37 -19.21
C SER A 494 19.80 -3.58 -19.82
N VAL A 495 18.50 -3.48 -20.11
CA VAL A 495 17.72 -4.58 -20.70
C VAL A 495 18.21 -4.95 -22.10
N GLN A 496 18.49 -3.96 -22.96
CA GLN A 496 19.03 -4.19 -24.31
C GLN A 496 20.39 -4.90 -24.29
N ARG A 497 21.20 -4.65 -23.28
CA ARG A 497 22.53 -5.25 -23.20
C ARG A 497 22.46 -6.73 -22.80
N VAL A 498 21.54 -7.11 -21.92
CA VAL A 498 21.51 -8.46 -21.34
C VAL A 498 20.46 -9.38 -21.97
N ASN A 499 19.43 -8.82 -22.57
CA ASN A 499 18.27 -9.55 -23.10
C ASN A 499 18.07 -9.29 -24.60
N LYS A 500 19.10 -8.85 -25.33
CA LYS A 500 18.99 -8.48 -26.76
C LYS A 500 18.16 -9.50 -27.55
N GLN A 501 17.06 -9.05 -28.13
CA GLN A 501 16.09 -9.82 -28.93
C GLN A 501 15.53 -11.06 -28.22
N LEU A 502 15.55 -11.09 -26.87
CA LEU A 502 14.93 -12.13 -26.08
C LEU A 502 13.43 -11.88 -25.99
N THR A 503 12.66 -12.81 -26.53
CA THR A 503 11.21 -12.87 -26.35
C THR A 503 10.86 -13.94 -25.31
N VAL A 504 9.84 -13.69 -24.50
CA VAL A 504 9.32 -14.66 -23.52
C VAL A 504 7.82 -14.76 -23.70
N ASP A 505 7.28 -15.98 -23.90
CA ASP A 505 5.84 -16.20 -24.00
C ASP A 505 5.13 -15.81 -22.69
N VAL A 506 4.02 -15.09 -22.82
CA VAL A 506 3.20 -14.61 -21.71
C VAL A 506 1.72 -14.95 -21.94
N PRO A 507 0.93 -15.11 -20.86
CA PRO A 507 -0.47 -15.51 -20.99
C PRO A 507 -1.37 -14.44 -21.64
N THR A 508 -0.98 -13.17 -21.56
CA THR A 508 -1.75 -12.03 -22.07
C THR A 508 -0.82 -10.86 -22.33
N ALA A 509 -1.17 -9.99 -23.27
CA ALA A 509 -0.55 -8.68 -23.42
C ALA A 509 -1.06 -7.68 -22.35
N HIS A 510 -0.44 -6.50 -22.29
CA HIS A 510 -0.84 -5.41 -21.39
C HIS A 510 -1.01 -4.08 -22.14
N GLY A 511 -2.16 -3.42 -21.96
CA GLY A 511 -2.56 -2.25 -22.75
C GLY A 511 -1.77 -0.95 -22.53
N PHE A 512 -0.90 -0.86 -21.52
CA PHE A 512 -0.12 0.38 -21.26
C PHE A 512 0.86 0.68 -22.40
N CYS A 513 1.43 -0.38 -22.98
CA CYS A 513 2.28 -0.36 -24.15
C CYS A 513 2.16 -1.74 -24.84
N MET A 514 1.44 -1.80 -25.96
CA MET A 514 1.10 -3.05 -26.64
C MET A 514 1.29 -2.89 -28.14
N PHE A 515 2.25 -3.63 -28.70
CA PHE A 515 2.32 -3.83 -30.15
C PHE A 515 1.30 -4.88 -30.57
N ILE A 516 0.59 -4.64 -31.68
CA ILE A 516 -0.34 -5.57 -32.32
C ILE A 516 0.03 -5.64 -33.80
N ARG A 517 0.35 -6.85 -34.27
CA ARG A 517 0.63 -7.10 -35.68
C ARG A 517 -0.65 -6.97 -36.50
N HIS A 518 -0.58 -6.32 -37.66
CA HIS A 518 -1.74 -6.07 -38.54
C HIS A 518 -2.51 -7.37 -38.90
N ASP A 519 -1.81 -8.46 -39.24
CA ASP A 519 -2.41 -9.78 -39.53
C ASP A 519 -3.26 -10.31 -38.37
N CYS A 520 -2.73 -10.15 -37.15
CA CYS A 520 -3.40 -10.56 -35.92
C CYS A 520 -4.61 -9.67 -35.66
N LEU A 521 -4.45 -8.35 -35.81
CA LEU A 521 -5.55 -7.40 -35.64
C LEU A 521 -6.69 -7.67 -36.62
N HIS A 522 -6.37 -7.93 -37.90
CA HIS A 522 -7.35 -8.22 -38.94
C HIS A 522 -8.14 -9.50 -38.67
N GLN A 523 -7.48 -10.56 -38.17
CA GLN A 523 -8.15 -11.83 -37.84
C GLN A 523 -8.93 -11.79 -36.54
N VAL A 524 -8.36 -11.15 -35.51
CA VAL A 524 -8.95 -11.11 -34.17
C VAL A 524 -10.09 -10.11 -34.12
N GLY A 525 -9.94 -8.98 -34.80
CA GLY A 525 -10.82 -7.82 -34.72
C GLY A 525 -10.52 -6.94 -33.51
N LEU A 526 -11.18 -5.79 -33.47
CA LEU A 526 -11.01 -4.72 -32.48
C LEU A 526 -11.29 -5.14 -31.01
N PHE A 527 -11.06 -4.21 -30.07
CA PHE A 527 -11.43 -4.39 -28.68
C PHE A 527 -12.95 -4.33 -28.51
N ARG A 528 -13.49 -5.14 -27.61
CA ARG A 528 -14.94 -5.21 -27.35
C ARG A 528 -15.38 -4.14 -26.35
N GLU A 529 -15.36 -2.89 -26.79
CA GLU A 529 -15.73 -1.71 -25.98
C GLU A 529 -17.15 -1.83 -25.39
N ASN A 530 -18.07 -2.48 -26.08
CA ASN A 530 -19.43 -2.76 -25.59
C ASN A 530 -19.48 -3.72 -24.38
N LEU A 531 -18.43 -4.52 -24.14
CA LEU A 531 -18.31 -5.41 -22.99
C LEU A 531 -17.51 -4.76 -21.86
N PHE A 532 -16.37 -4.18 -22.19
CA PHE A 532 -15.39 -3.67 -21.23
C PHE A 532 -15.56 -2.18 -20.90
N ALA A 533 -16.49 -1.49 -21.57
CA ALA A 533 -16.80 -0.09 -21.37
C ALA A 533 -15.53 0.78 -21.46
N GLN A 534 -15.20 1.55 -20.43
CA GLN A 534 -14.07 2.48 -20.46
C GLN A 534 -12.68 1.84 -20.29
N GLY A 535 -12.57 0.54 -20.02
CA GLY A 535 -11.28 -0.19 -19.99
C GLY A 535 -11.14 -1.24 -18.90
N TYR A 536 -9.95 -1.82 -18.79
CA TYR A 536 -9.59 -3.01 -18.01
C TYR A 536 -10.23 -4.30 -18.53
N GLY A 537 -9.42 -5.21 -19.08
CA GLY A 537 -9.84 -6.57 -19.47
C GLY A 537 -10.03 -6.76 -20.98
N GLU A 538 -10.18 -5.68 -21.74
CA GLU A 538 -10.28 -5.66 -23.20
C GLU A 538 -9.05 -6.24 -23.90
N GLU A 539 -7.85 -5.96 -23.38
CA GLU A 539 -6.60 -6.44 -23.93
C GLU A 539 -6.38 -7.91 -23.58
N ASN A 540 -6.85 -8.32 -22.39
CA ASN A 540 -6.85 -9.71 -21.98
C ASN A 540 -7.81 -10.50 -22.85
N ASP A 541 -8.99 -9.95 -23.11
CA ASP A 541 -9.95 -10.52 -24.03
C ASP A 541 -9.42 -10.66 -25.46
N PHE A 542 -8.79 -9.61 -25.98
CA PHE A 542 -8.13 -9.65 -27.27
C PHE A 542 -7.07 -10.74 -27.30
N SER A 543 -6.25 -10.84 -26.26
CA SER A 543 -5.20 -11.87 -26.14
C SER A 543 -5.82 -13.27 -26.16
N MET A 544 -6.86 -13.51 -25.37
CA MET A 544 -7.54 -14.80 -25.37
C MET A 544 -8.12 -15.14 -26.76
N ARG A 545 -8.78 -14.19 -27.44
CA ARG A 545 -9.29 -14.42 -28.81
C ARG A 545 -8.17 -14.73 -29.80
N ALA A 546 -7.07 -14.00 -29.73
CA ALA A 546 -5.88 -14.21 -30.56
C ALA A 546 -5.26 -15.58 -30.33
N GLN A 547 -5.11 -16.00 -29.07
CA GLN A 547 -4.58 -17.32 -28.71
C GLN A 547 -5.44 -18.46 -29.26
N HIS A 548 -6.77 -18.31 -29.29
CA HIS A 548 -7.68 -19.28 -29.91
C HIS A 548 -7.51 -19.39 -31.43
N LEU A 549 -6.96 -18.36 -32.07
CA LEU A 549 -6.61 -18.34 -33.50
C LEU A 549 -5.15 -18.78 -33.75
N GLY A 550 -4.41 -19.19 -32.71
CA GLY A 550 -3.04 -19.67 -32.81
C GLY A 550 -1.96 -18.59 -32.63
N TRP A 551 -2.35 -17.35 -32.33
CA TRP A 551 -1.40 -16.28 -32.06
C TRP A 551 -0.75 -16.42 -30.69
N ARG A 552 0.49 -15.95 -30.58
CA ARG A 552 1.28 -15.89 -29.35
C ARG A 552 1.40 -14.46 -28.86
N HIS A 553 1.50 -14.33 -27.54
CA HIS A 553 1.77 -13.07 -26.85
C HIS A 553 3.14 -13.17 -26.20
N VAL A 554 3.98 -12.17 -26.41
CA VAL A 554 5.35 -12.20 -25.88
C VAL A 554 5.72 -10.91 -25.15
N LEU A 555 6.62 -11.04 -24.18
CA LEU A 555 7.39 -9.95 -23.62
C LEU A 555 8.63 -9.70 -24.48
N ALA A 556 8.85 -8.46 -24.93
CA ALA A 556 10.15 -8.01 -25.43
C ALA A 556 11.06 -7.69 -24.23
N ALA A 557 11.87 -8.67 -23.82
CA ALA A 557 12.64 -8.58 -22.58
C ALA A 557 13.84 -7.59 -22.67
N ASP A 558 14.13 -7.05 -23.85
CA ASP A 558 15.09 -5.97 -24.12
C ASP A 558 14.47 -4.59 -24.28
N VAL A 559 13.17 -4.43 -24.03
CA VAL A 559 12.49 -3.13 -24.07
C VAL A 559 11.97 -2.78 -22.69
N PHE A 560 12.22 -1.54 -22.26
CA PHE A 560 11.69 -0.97 -21.02
C PHE A 560 11.00 0.36 -21.31
N VAL A 561 9.77 0.51 -20.82
CA VAL A 561 8.95 1.73 -20.93
C VAL A 561 8.57 2.16 -19.52
N GLY A 562 8.79 3.43 -19.17
CA GLY A 562 8.35 3.98 -17.89
C GLY A 562 6.85 4.25 -17.91
N HIS A 563 6.18 4.00 -16.80
CA HIS A 563 4.74 4.24 -16.62
C HIS A 563 4.56 5.04 -15.33
N LYS A 564 4.04 6.27 -15.44
CA LYS A 564 3.85 7.12 -14.26
C LYS A 564 2.70 6.61 -13.38
N GLY A 565 1.70 5.97 -13.99
CA GLY A 565 0.53 5.43 -13.30
C GLY A 565 -0.33 6.56 -12.74
N GLY A 566 -1.14 7.21 -13.59
CA GLY A 566 -1.89 8.42 -13.22
C GLY A 566 -3.34 8.53 -13.71
N ILE A 567 -4.21 8.97 -12.79
CA ILE A 567 -5.50 9.69 -12.95
C ILE A 567 -6.76 8.94 -13.48
N SER A 568 -6.69 7.75 -14.07
CA SER A 568 -7.93 7.13 -14.60
C SER A 568 -8.82 6.47 -13.52
N PHE A 569 -10.02 7.04 -13.33
CA PHE A 569 -11.18 6.50 -12.60
C PHE A 569 -11.02 6.30 -11.08
N GLN A 570 -10.36 7.20 -10.34
CA GLN A 570 -9.97 7.03 -8.93
C GLN A 570 -10.98 6.23 -8.04
N ASN A 571 -12.27 6.59 -8.05
CA ASN A 571 -13.31 5.89 -7.26
C ASN A 571 -13.97 4.70 -7.96
N SER A 572 -14.17 4.77 -9.29
CA SER A 572 -14.84 3.71 -10.06
C SER A 572 -13.90 2.62 -10.58
N LYS A 573 -12.57 2.81 -10.56
CA LYS A 573 -11.54 1.91 -11.10
C LYS A 573 -11.64 0.52 -10.52
N LYS A 574 -11.73 0.39 -9.19
CA LYS A 574 -11.84 -0.91 -8.51
C LYS A 574 -13.14 -1.62 -8.88
N SER A 575 -14.24 -0.87 -8.98
CA SER A 575 -15.55 -1.40 -9.40
C SER A 575 -15.52 -1.87 -10.85
N LEU A 576 -14.94 -1.07 -11.76
CA LEU A 576 -14.78 -1.40 -13.17
C LEU A 576 -13.87 -2.61 -13.37
N LEU A 577 -12.69 -2.63 -12.73
CA LEU A 577 -11.78 -3.77 -12.77
C LEU A 577 -12.46 -5.05 -12.25
N LYS A 578 -13.16 -4.98 -11.12
CA LYS A 578 -13.88 -6.13 -10.56
C LYS A 578 -14.99 -6.64 -11.50
N ARG A 579 -15.81 -5.72 -12.04
CA ARG A 579 -16.85 -6.03 -13.03
C ARG A 579 -16.23 -6.73 -14.24
N ASN A 580 -15.18 -6.14 -14.80
CA ASN A 580 -14.61 -6.59 -16.06
C ASN A 580 -13.80 -7.88 -15.92
N LEU A 581 -13.08 -8.09 -14.82
CA LEU A 581 -12.45 -9.38 -14.52
C LEU A 581 -13.51 -10.48 -14.30
N SER A 582 -14.66 -10.16 -13.71
CA SER A 582 -15.79 -11.10 -13.61
C SER A 582 -16.36 -11.45 -14.98
N ILE A 583 -16.49 -10.47 -15.88
CA ILE A 583 -16.88 -10.71 -17.28
C ILE A 583 -15.84 -11.61 -17.96
N LEU A 584 -14.55 -11.29 -17.83
CA LEU A 584 -13.46 -12.03 -18.44
C LEU A 584 -13.43 -13.51 -18.01
N ASN A 585 -13.54 -13.78 -16.70
CA ASN A 585 -13.59 -15.16 -16.19
C ASN A 585 -14.87 -15.93 -16.58
N LYS A 586 -15.99 -15.22 -16.82
CA LYS A 586 -17.19 -15.85 -17.41
C LYS A 586 -17.01 -16.18 -18.89
N LEU A 587 -16.21 -15.39 -19.62
CA LEU A 587 -15.88 -15.63 -21.03
C LEU A 587 -14.87 -16.76 -21.19
N TYR A 588 -13.85 -16.78 -20.33
CA TYR A 588 -12.73 -17.71 -20.35
C TYR A 588 -12.58 -18.34 -18.96
N PRO A 589 -13.31 -19.44 -18.69
CA PRO A 589 -13.08 -20.24 -17.49
C PRO A 589 -11.60 -20.59 -17.38
N ASP A 590 -11.03 -20.50 -16.18
CA ASP A 590 -9.62 -20.75 -15.86
C ASP A 590 -8.60 -19.64 -16.22
N TYR A 591 -9.03 -18.50 -16.77
CA TYR A 591 -8.13 -17.37 -17.05
C TYR A 591 -7.33 -16.93 -15.82
N ASP A 592 -8.00 -16.67 -14.69
CA ASP A 592 -7.33 -16.28 -13.45
C ASP A 592 -6.31 -17.33 -13.00
N GLN A 593 -6.65 -18.62 -13.12
CA GLN A 593 -5.75 -19.71 -12.75
C GLN A 593 -4.53 -19.76 -13.66
N MET A 594 -4.70 -19.56 -14.97
CA MET A 594 -3.60 -19.47 -15.94
C MET A 594 -2.62 -18.34 -15.58
N VAL A 595 -3.14 -17.15 -15.25
CA VAL A 595 -2.30 -16.01 -14.85
C VAL A 595 -1.60 -16.27 -13.51
N MET A 596 -2.31 -16.83 -12.52
CA MET A 596 -1.73 -17.19 -11.23
C MET A 596 -0.64 -18.26 -11.36
N ASP A 597 -0.84 -19.27 -12.21
CA ASP A 597 0.16 -20.30 -12.50
C ASP A 597 1.42 -19.69 -13.14
N TYR A 598 1.29 -18.67 -13.97
CA TYR A 598 2.42 -17.92 -14.55
C TYR A 598 3.17 -17.12 -13.48
N ILE A 599 2.45 -16.44 -12.58
CA ILE A 599 3.03 -15.69 -11.45
C ILE A 599 3.79 -16.64 -10.50
N ASP A 600 3.18 -17.77 -10.14
CA ASP A 600 3.76 -18.74 -9.21
C ASP A 600 5.02 -19.40 -9.79
N GLN A 601 5.05 -19.63 -11.11
CA GLN A 601 6.22 -20.16 -11.80
C GLN A 601 7.33 -19.13 -12.00
N ASP A 602 7.00 -17.83 -11.97
CA ASP A 602 7.93 -16.71 -12.10
C ASP A 602 8.91 -16.89 -13.28
N PHE A 603 8.37 -17.11 -14.48
CA PHE A 603 9.14 -17.32 -15.71
C PHE A 603 10.15 -16.19 -16.01
N LEU A 604 9.90 -15.00 -15.48
CA LEU A 604 10.76 -13.82 -15.66
C LEU A 604 11.89 -13.72 -14.62
N ARG A 605 11.96 -14.60 -13.62
CA ARG A 605 13.00 -14.57 -12.57
C ARG A 605 14.41 -14.46 -13.13
N ALA A 606 14.77 -15.40 -14.02
CA ALA A 606 16.12 -15.46 -14.60
C ALA A 606 16.43 -14.23 -15.46
N VAL A 607 15.42 -13.71 -16.16
CA VAL A 607 15.52 -12.50 -16.98
C VAL A 607 15.81 -11.28 -16.10
N ARG A 608 15.04 -11.10 -15.02
CA ARG A 608 15.22 -10.00 -14.07
C ARG A 608 16.54 -10.08 -13.31
N ARG A 609 16.97 -11.29 -12.96
CA ARG A 609 18.28 -11.55 -12.34
C ARG A 609 19.43 -11.06 -13.22
N LYS A 610 19.39 -11.32 -14.54
CA LYS A 610 20.41 -10.84 -15.49
C LYS A 610 20.49 -9.31 -15.52
N ILE A 611 19.34 -8.63 -15.48
CA ILE A 611 19.27 -7.16 -15.47
C ILE A 611 19.92 -6.61 -14.19
N ASP A 612 19.56 -7.14 -13.01
CA ASP A 612 20.14 -6.71 -11.73
C ASP A 612 21.65 -6.94 -11.68
N LEU A 613 22.12 -8.11 -12.14
CA LEU A 613 23.56 -8.42 -12.20
C LEU A 613 24.32 -7.42 -13.08
N TYR A 614 23.81 -7.09 -14.26
CA TYR A 614 24.46 -6.14 -15.16
C TYR A 614 24.44 -4.70 -14.61
N ARG A 615 23.31 -4.28 -14.03
CA ARG A 615 23.21 -2.97 -13.37
C ARG A 615 24.22 -2.85 -12.23
N LEU A 616 24.33 -3.89 -11.40
CA LEU A 616 25.29 -3.93 -10.29
C LEU A 616 26.73 -3.86 -10.80
N GLN A 617 27.09 -4.67 -11.81
CA GLN A 617 28.43 -4.62 -12.42
C GLN A 617 28.75 -3.26 -13.05
N THR A 618 27.76 -2.61 -13.66
CA THR A 618 27.92 -1.27 -14.26
C THR A 618 28.14 -0.22 -13.19
N PHE A 619 27.35 -0.28 -12.11
CA PHE A 619 27.56 0.54 -10.93
C PHE A 619 28.98 0.34 -10.36
N GLU A 620 29.40 -0.91 -10.16
CA GLU A 620 30.73 -1.24 -9.63
C GLU A 620 31.86 -0.66 -10.49
N LYS A 621 31.75 -0.79 -11.82
CA LYS A 621 32.71 -0.21 -12.76
C LYS A 621 32.76 1.32 -12.69
N ARG A 622 31.61 1.99 -12.55
CA ARG A 622 31.54 3.46 -12.39
C ARG A 622 32.22 3.91 -11.11
N GLN A 623 31.98 3.22 -9.99
CA GLN A 623 32.60 3.54 -8.70
C GLN A 623 34.13 3.36 -8.74
N LYS A 624 34.62 2.27 -9.36
CA LYS A 624 36.06 2.05 -9.57
C LYS A 624 36.71 3.15 -10.42
N LYS A 625 36.03 3.64 -11.47
CA LYS A 625 36.54 4.73 -12.33
C LYS A 625 36.72 6.05 -11.58
N ILE A 626 35.88 6.33 -10.59
CA ILE A 626 35.99 7.53 -9.75
C ILE A 626 36.87 7.30 -8.49
N GLY A 627 37.66 6.23 -8.47
CA GLY A 627 38.61 5.94 -7.39
C GLY A 627 37.98 5.44 -6.09
N LYS A 628 36.68 5.10 -6.08
CA LYS A 628 36.02 4.55 -4.88
C LYS A 628 36.27 3.05 -4.76
N SER A 629 36.83 2.64 -3.62
CA SER A 629 36.93 1.23 -3.25
C SER A 629 35.55 0.71 -2.84
N LEU A 630 35.13 -0.39 -3.45
CA LEU A 630 33.86 -1.04 -3.11
C LEU A 630 34.11 -2.10 -2.05
N GLN A 631 33.29 -2.10 -1.01
CA GLN A 631 33.37 -3.03 0.10
C GLN A 631 31.99 -3.57 0.40
N TYR A 632 31.86 -4.89 0.40
CA TYR A 632 30.58 -5.55 0.68
C TYR A 632 30.57 -6.12 2.09
N GLY A 633 29.42 -6.03 2.75
CA GLY A 633 29.15 -6.70 4.02
C GLY A 633 28.01 -7.69 3.81
N LEU A 634 28.22 -8.96 4.15
CA LEU A 634 27.22 -10.01 3.95
C LEU A 634 26.42 -10.23 5.24
N PHE A 635 25.09 -10.19 5.16
CA PHE A 635 24.20 -10.35 6.30
C PHE A 635 23.21 -11.49 6.01
N ILE A 636 23.18 -12.53 6.83
CA ILE A 636 22.25 -13.67 6.66
C ILE A 636 21.15 -13.59 7.73
N THR A 637 19.89 -13.50 7.32
CA THR A 637 18.75 -13.37 8.23
C THR A 637 17.44 -13.96 7.65
N HIS A 638 16.35 -13.94 8.43
CA HIS A 638 15.03 -14.47 8.06
C HIS A 638 14.07 -13.38 7.50
N ILE A 639 12.83 -13.76 7.16
CA ILE A 639 11.79 -12.85 6.61
C ILE A 639 10.68 -12.44 7.60
N TYR A 640 10.78 -12.84 8.86
CA TYR A 640 9.69 -12.69 9.85
C TYR A 640 9.62 -11.30 10.50
N GLY A 641 10.56 -10.40 10.21
CA GLY A 641 10.58 -9.06 10.79
C GLY A 641 11.00 -9.04 12.27
N GLY A 642 10.48 -8.08 13.03
CA GLY A 642 10.70 -7.96 14.48
C GLY A 642 12.08 -7.43 14.87
N GLY A 643 12.51 -7.74 16.09
CA GLY A 643 13.77 -7.24 16.65
C GLY A 643 15.02 -7.65 15.85
N VAL A 644 15.00 -8.82 15.23
CA VAL A 644 16.10 -9.28 14.36
C VAL A 644 16.21 -8.41 13.11
N GLU A 645 15.07 -8.13 12.45
CA GLU A 645 15.06 -7.27 11.27
C GLU A 645 15.52 -5.86 11.61
N ARG A 646 15.06 -5.30 12.73
CA ARG A 646 15.54 -4.02 13.23
C ARG A 646 17.06 -4.01 13.40
N ALA A 647 17.61 -4.99 14.13
CA ALA A 647 19.05 -5.08 14.37
C ALA A 647 19.85 -5.25 13.06
N VAL A 648 19.34 -6.03 12.09
CA VAL A 648 19.99 -6.18 10.78
C VAL A 648 19.96 -4.86 10.00
N GLN A 649 18.84 -4.13 10.02
CA GLN A 649 18.73 -2.85 9.30
C GLN A 649 19.59 -1.76 9.92
N GLU A 650 19.64 -1.63 11.25
CA GLU A 650 20.54 -0.71 11.96
C GLU A 650 21.99 -0.97 11.54
N ARG A 651 22.42 -2.23 11.51
CA ARG A 651 23.79 -2.60 11.15
C ARG A 651 24.08 -2.46 9.65
N ALA A 652 23.11 -2.77 8.80
CA ALA A 652 23.23 -2.50 7.37
C ALA A 652 23.35 -1.00 7.10
N ASN A 653 22.62 -0.17 7.86
CA ASN A 653 22.72 1.29 7.80
C ASN A 653 24.08 1.79 8.31
N ASP A 654 24.58 1.29 9.43
CA ASP A 654 25.93 1.60 9.93
C ASP A 654 27.00 1.26 8.88
N TRP A 655 26.83 0.14 8.18
CA TRP A 655 27.71 -0.26 7.10
C TRP A 655 27.64 0.69 5.91
N ARG A 656 26.43 1.12 5.52
CA ARG A 656 26.23 2.15 4.47
C ARG A 656 26.88 3.48 4.84
N ILE A 657 26.75 3.92 6.09
CA ILE A 657 27.37 5.17 6.59
C ILE A 657 28.89 5.11 6.49
N LYS A 658 29.49 3.94 6.72
CA LYS A 658 30.93 3.69 6.53
C LYS A 658 31.36 3.56 5.06
N GLY A 659 30.43 3.74 4.12
CA GLY A 659 30.67 3.65 2.68
C GLY A 659 30.59 2.22 2.11
N GLY A 660 30.17 1.24 2.92
CA GLY A 660 30.01 -0.15 2.51
C GLY A 660 28.64 -0.45 1.88
N ILE A 661 28.56 -1.56 1.15
CA ILE A 661 27.33 -2.03 0.50
C ILE A 661 26.85 -3.31 1.20
N PRO A 662 25.66 -3.31 1.83
CA PRO A 662 25.13 -4.51 2.46
C PRO A 662 24.53 -5.47 1.41
N LEU A 663 24.91 -6.74 1.50
CA LEU A 663 24.30 -7.87 0.81
C LEU A 663 23.46 -8.63 1.84
N ILE A 664 22.14 -8.54 1.77
CA ILE A 664 21.27 -9.19 2.77
C ILE A 664 20.68 -10.46 2.16
N ILE A 665 21.11 -11.63 2.65
CA ILE A 665 20.55 -12.92 2.24
C ILE A 665 19.32 -13.24 3.10
N ARG A 666 18.18 -13.45 2.43
CA ARG A 666 16.91 -13.87 3.03
C ARG A 666 16.38 -15.13 2.36
N PRO A 667 15.61 -15.97 3.07
CA PRO A 667 14.90 -17.05 2.42
C PRO A 667 13.74 -16.49 1.61
N THR A 668 13.36 -17.20 0.55
CA THR A 668 12.01 -17.06 -0.02
C THR A 668 10.98 -17.62 0.95
N LEU A 669 9.69 -17.34 0.72
CA LEU A 669 8.61 -17.73 1.64
C LEU A 669 8.61 -19.22 2.00
N LEU A 670 9.01 -20.07 1.07
CA LEU A 670 8.99 -21.52 1.21
C LEU A 670 10.36 -22.11 1.57
N GLY A 671 11.41 -21.28 1.53
CA GLY A 671 12.77 -21.68 1.90
C GLY A 671 13.49 -22.54 0.86
N ASP A 672 12.93 -22.71 -0.32
CA ASP A 672 13.50 -23.45 -1.45
C ASP A 672 14.47 -22.61 -2.29
N ALA A 673 14.43 -21.29 -2.14
CA ALA A 673 15.40 -20.38 -2.73
C ALA A 673 15.86 -19.33 -1.71
N CYS A 674 17.02 -18.72 -1.95
CA CYS A 674 17.46 -17.54 -1.22
C CYS A 674 17.46 -16.30 -2.12
N ARG A 675 17.12 -15.14 -1.56
CA ARG A 675 17.18 -13.83 -2.19
C ARG A 675 18.31 -13.02 -1.57
N ILE A 676 19.12 -12.37 -2.41
CA ILE A 676 20.08 -11.33 -1.99
C ILE A 676 19.45 -9.98 -2.28
N GLU A 677 19.18 -9.22 -1.23
CA GLU A 677 18.70 -7.84 -1.33
C GLU A 677 19.89 -6.89 -1.26
N ILE A 678 20.03 -6.06 -2.28
CA ILE A 678 20.99 -4.95 -2.29
C ILE A 678 20.20 -3.65 -2.43
N GLN A 679 20.41 -2.76 -1.47
CA GLN A 679 19.84 -1.43 -1.47
C GLN A 679 20.94 -0.42 -1.13
N LEU A 680 21.24 0.45 -2.09
CA LEU A 680 22.38 1.38 -2.01
C LEU A 680 22.14 2.53 -1.01
N LYS A 681 20.88 2.96 -0.84
CA LYS A 681 20.47 3.99 0.13
C LYS A 681 19.63 3.39 1.25
N SER A 682 19.58 4.04 2.41
CA SER A 682 18.72 3.60 3.52
C SER A 682 17.23 3.72 3.14
N SER A 683 16.38 2.87 3.70
CA SER A 683 14.92 3.01 3.60
C SER A 683 14.40 4.27 4.29
N LEU A 684 15.19 4.86 5.19
CA LEU A 684 14.90 6.13 5.88
C LEU A 684 15.16 7.37 5.01
N SER A 685 15.73 7.22 3.81
CA SER A 685 15.87 8.35 2.88
C SER A 685 14.50 8.69 2.28
N SER A 686 14.15 9.98 2.26
CA SER A 686 12.85 10.47 1.76
C SER A 686 12.53 10.11 0.30
N HIS A 687 13.55 9.77 -0.51
CA HIS A 687 13.38 9.39 -1.91
C HIS A 687 14.31 8.23 -2.30
N ILE A 688 13.75 7.03 -2.45
CA ILE A 688 14.46 5.86 -3.01
C ILE A 688 14.15 5.80 -4.51
N ASN A 689 15.19 5.85 -5.34
CA ASN A 689 15.02 5.74 -6.78
C ASN A 689 14.95 4.27 -7.21
N ILE A 690 14.25 4.00 -8.32
CA ILE A 690 14.18 2.66 -8.92
C ILE A 690 15.57 2.08 -9.21
N GLU A 691 16.54 2.94 -9.53
CA GLU A 691 17.93 2.57 -9.83
C GLU A 691 18.74 2.10 -8.61
N ASP A 692 18.26 2.38 -7.40
CA ASP A 692 18.93 2.01 -6.13
C ASP A 692 18.54 0.61 -5.64
N LEU A 693 17.64 -0.08 -6.36
CA LEU A 693 17.02 -1.36 -5.98
C LEU A 693 17.51 -2.53 -6.85
N TYR A 694 17.92 -3.62 -6.18
CA TYR A 694 18.34 -4.89 -6.80
C TYR A 694 17.68 -6.10 -6.09
N PRO A 695 16.37 -6.31 -6.27
CA PRO A 695 15.61 -7.34 -5.53
C PRO A 695 15.61 -8.73 -6.20
N ASN A 696 16.10 -8.86 -7.43
CA ASN A 696 15.95 -10.05 -8.28
C ASN A 696 17.14 -11.02 -8.25
N LEU A 697 18.07 -10.84 -7.31
CA LEU A 697 19.17 -11.78 -7.10
C LEU A 697 18.69 -12.98 -6.27
N VAL A 698 17.85 -13.81 -6.90
CA VAL A 698 17.28 -15.02 -6.32
C VAL A 698 17.98 -16.26 -6.88
N TYR A 699 18.30 -17.22 -6.00
CA TYR A 699 18.99 -18.46 -6.33
C TYR A 699 18.22 -19.65 -5.74
N ASP A 700 17.81 -20.58 -6.60
CA ASP A 700 17.10 -21.80 -6.19
C ASP A 700 18.07 -22.79 -5.53
N LEU A 701 17.72 -23.33 -4.37
CA LEU A 701 18.60 -24.19 -3.57
C LEU A 701 18.02 -25.61 -3.45
N PRO A 702 18.86 -26.66 -3.54
CA PRO A 702 20.32 -26.62 -3.65
C PRO A 702 20.88 -26.44 -5.08
N SER A 703 20.03 -26.44 -6.12
CA SER A 703 20.46 -26.52 -7.53
C SER A 703 21.42 -25.41 -7.99
N GLU A 704 21.18 -24.18 -7.58
CA GLU A 704 21.96 -23.00 -7.97
C GLU A 704 22.96 -22.55 -6.87
N TYR A 705 23.25 -23.41 -5.88
CA TYR A 705 24.19 -23.07 -4.81
C TYR A 705 25.57 -22.65 -5.33
N HIS A 706 26.08 -23.34 -6.36
CA HIS A 706 27.37 -23.01 -6.98
C HIS A 706 27.35 -21.62 -7.64
N ILE A 707 26.24 -21.23 -8.27
CA ILE A 707 26.07 -19.91 -8.91
C ILE A 707 26.03 -18.81 -7.84
N LEU A 708 25.32 -19.07 -6.73
CA LEU A 708 25.32 -18.18 -5.56
C LEU A 708 26.74 -17.97 -5.03
N LEU A 709 27.50 -19.05 -4.86
CA LEU A 709 28.88 -19.02 -4.37
C LEU A 709 29.81 -18.24 -5.32
N GLU A 710 29.71 -18.46 -6.63
CA GLU A 710 30.46 -17.70 -7.64
C GLU A 710 30.14 -16.20 -7.59
N PHE A 711 28.86 -15.85 -7.48
CA PHE A 711 28.44 -14.46 -7.35
C PHE A 711 29.08 -13.80 -6.12
N LEU A 712 29.00 -14.44 -4.95
CA LEU A 712 29.55 -13.90 -3.71
C LEU A 712 31.08 -13.81 -3.76
N ASN A 713 31.77 -14.81 -4.29
CA ASN A 713 33.23 -14.80 -4.48
C ASN A 713 33.70 -13.70 -5.45
N SER A 714 32.84 -13.24 -6.37
CA SER A 714 33.15 -12.12 -7.26
C SER A 714 33.16 -10.75 -6.56
N LYS A 715 32.68 -10.67 -5.32
CA LYS A 715 32.57 -9.43 -4.56
C LYS A 715 33.67 -9.33 -3.50
N PRO A 716 34.27 -8.15 -3.29
CA PRO A 716 35.19 -7.91 -2.18
C PRO A 716 34.40 -7.82 -0.87
N ILE A 717 33.95 -8.97 -0.36
CA ILE A 717 33.24 -9.09 0.92
C ILE A 717 34.27 -9.02 2.04
N LEU A 718 34.19 -7.99 2.89
CA LEU A 718 35.12 -7.79 3.99
C LEU A 718 34.67 -8.45 5.29
N MET A 719 33.37 -8.71 5.41
CA MET A 719 32.79 -9.29 6.62
C MET A 719 31.51 -10.05 6.29
N MET A 720 31.28 -11.12 7.03
CA MET A 720 30.03 -11.85 7.05
C MET A 720 29.42 -11.84 8.45
N GLN A 721 28.13 -11.57 8.54
CA GLN A 721 27.36 -11.54 9.77
C GLN A 721 26.17 -12.49 9.63
N VAL A 722 26.10 -13.46 10.53
CA VAL A 722 25.00 -14.41 10.58
C VAL A 722 24.09 -14.02 11.74
N HIS A 723 22.88 -13.59 11.40
CA HIS A 723 21.84 -13.27 12.37
C HIS A 723 20.89 -14.44 12.56
N HIS A 724 20.49 -15.10 11.47
CA HIS A 724 19.52 -16.19 11.57
C HIS A 724 19.47 -17.09 10.33
N PHE A 725 19.24 -18.40 10.53
CA PHE A 725 19.07 -19.39 9.44
C PHE A 725 17.64 -19.93 9.26
N THR A 726 16.69 -19.73 10.17
CA THR A 726 15.27 -20.13 9.99
C THR A 726 14.72 -19.68 8.66
N GLY A 727 14.01 -20.61 8.02
CA GLY A 727 13.40 -20.43 6.72
C GLY A 727 14.36 -20.66 5.55
N HIS A 728 15.67 -20.67 5.76
CA HIS A 728 16.63 -20.97 4.68
C HIS A 728 16.72 -22.46 4.41
N HIS A 729 16.94 -22.81 3.14
CA HIS A 729 17.41 -24.13 2.77
C HIS A 729 18.74 -24.45 3.51
N PRO A 730 18.96 -25.69 3.98
CA PRO A 730 20.18 -26.07 4.70
C PRO A 730 21.50 -25.72 3.98
N ALA A 731 21.48 -25.71 2.64
CA ALA A 731 22.63 -25.36 1.80
C ALA A 731 23.20 -23.95 2.07
N VAL A 732 22.40 -22.99 2.54
CA VAL A 732 22.89 -21.64 2.89
C VAL A 732 23.98 -21.69 3.97
N ARG A 733 23.92 -22.67 4.88
CA ARG A 733 24.94 -22.84 5.93
C ARG A 733 26.31 -23.21 5.37
N ASN A 734 26.39 -23.82 4.19
CA ASN A 734 27.66 -24.19 3.56
C ASN A 734 28.49 -22.93 3.21
N LEU A 735 27.85 -21.76 3.05
CA LEU A 735 28.54 -20.49 2.80
C LEU A 735 29.56 -20.14 3.91
N LEU A 736 29.33 -20.59 5.15
CA LEU A 736 30.25 -20.38 6.27
C LEU A 736 31.64 -20.97 6.01
N GLN A 737 31.71 -22.08 5.28
CA GLN A 737 32.96 -22.78 4.97
C GLN A 737 33.46 -22.42 3.57
N ASP A 738 32.56 -22.38 2.60
CA ASP A 738 32.92 -22.29 1.18
C ASP A 738 33.41 -20.91 0.75
N LEU A 739 32.94 -19.83 1.40
CA LEU A 739 33.39 -18.47 1.11
C LEU A 739 34.79 -18.16 1.65
N LYS A 740 35.28 -18.94 2.63
CA LYS A 740 36.58 -18.72 3.30
C LYS A 740 36.77 -17.29 3.83
N ILE A 741 35.68 -16.65 4.26
CA ILE A 741 35.67 -15.32 4.86
C ILE A 741 35.36 -15.46 6.35
N GLU A 742 36.04 -14.69 7.18
CA GLU A 742 35.73 -14.62 8.61
C GLU A 742 34.30 -14.13 8.84
N TYR A 743 33.60 -14.76 9.77
CA TYR A 743 32.24 -14.39 10.10
C TYR A 743 32.01 -14.20 11.59
N GLU A 744 31.02 -13.36 11.89
CA GLU A 744 30.50 -13.12 13.22
C GLU A 744 29.10 -13.70 13.31
N ILE A 745 28.78 -14.36 14.41
CA ILE A 745 27.42 -14.85 14.67
C ILE A 745 26.76 -13.94 15.70
N TYR A 746 25.66 -13.32 15.32
CA TYR A 746 24.79 -12.54 16.18
C TYR A 746 23.65 -13.43 16.68
N LEU A 747 23.64 -13.73 17.97
CA LEU A 747 22.59 -14.56 18.56
C LEU A 747 21.47 -13.68 19.08
N HIS A 748 20.33 -13.75 18.38
CA HIS A 748 19.10 -13.07 18.79
C HIS A 748 18.18 -13.96 19.62
N ASP A 749 18.50 -15.25 19.72
CA ASP A 749 17.69 -16.25 20.39
C ASP A 749 18.52 -17.50 20.76
N TYR A 750 17.83 -18.55 21.23
CA TYR A 750 18.44 -19.80 21.70
C TYR A 750 18.41 -20.93 20.66
N MET A 751 18.13 -20.63 19.39
CA MET A 751 18.07 -21.61 18.31
C MET A 751 19.37 -22.40 18.16
N SER A 752 20.51 -21.89 18.63
CA SER A 752 21.79 -22.61 18.59
C SER A 752 21.81 -23.91 19.40
N PHE A 753 21.07 -23.99 20.51
CA PHE A 753 21.01 -25.19 21.34
C PHE A 753 19.61 -25.74 21.56
N CYS A 754 18.56 -24.97 21.30
CA CYS A 754 17.18 -25.39 21.48
C CYS A 754 16.30 -24.95 20.29
N PRO A 755 15.69 -25.90 19.56
CA PRO A 755 14.86 -25.56 18.39
C PRO A 755 13.56 -24.84 18.73
N ARG A 756 13.10 -24.88 19.99
CA ARG A 756 11.89 -24.17 20.41
C ARG A 756 12.07 -22.66 20.47
N ILE A 757 13.31 -22.15 20.36
CA ILE A 757 13.71 -20.73 20.42
C ILE A 757 13.39 -20.08 21.77
N SER A 758 12.15 -20.21 22.26
CA SER A 758 11.66 -19.59 23.48
C SER A 758 11.94 -20.34 24.77
N LEU A 759 12.52 -21.54 24.69
CA LEU A 759 12.75 -22.43 25.85
C LEU A 759 11.49 -22.79 26.65
N ILE A 760 10.31 -22.53 26.07
CA ILE A 760 9.01 -22.92 26.62
C ILE A 760 8.68 -24.35 26.18
N ASN A 761 8.35 -25.22 27.13
CA ASN A 761 7.97 -26.61 26.88
C ASN A 761 6.52 -26.73 26.34
N PRO A 762 6.07 -27.92 25.90
CA PRO A 762 4.69 -28.13 25.45
C PRO A 762 3.62 -27.76 26.49
N GLN A 763 3.96 -27.80 27.77
CA GLN A 763 3.10 -27.39 28.89
C GLN A 763 3.07 -25.87 29.11
N GLN A 764 3.68 -25.08 28.22
CA GLN A 764 3.74 -23.61 28.25
C GLN A 764 4.52 -23.02 29.45
N HIS A 765 5.50 -23.76 29.96
CA HIS A 765 6.40 -23.30 31.03
C HIS A 765 7.85 -23.22 30.54
N TYR A 766 8.62 -22.31 31.11
CA TYR A 766 10.07 -22.29 30.93
C TYR A 766 10.70 -23.57 31.45
N CYS A 767 11.43 -24.28 30.58
CA CYS A 767 11.92 -25.63 30.87
C CYS A 767 13.12 -25.67 31.85
N GLY A 768 13.66 -24.52 32.26
CA GLY A 768 14.83 -24.46 33.15
C GLY A 768 16.16 -24.85 32.50
N GLU A 769 16.17 -25.11 31.18
CA GLU A 769 17.34 -25.53 30.40
C GLU A 769 18.05 -26.73 31.05
N PRO A 770 17.44 -27.93 31.03
CA PRO A 770 18.04 -29.10 31.66
C PRO A 770 19.40 -29.42 31.02
N LYS A 771 20.37 -29.83 31.85
CA LYS A 771 21.69 -30.28 31.36
C LYS A 771 21.61 -31.63 30.63
N ASP A 772 20.61 -32.43 30.98
CA ASP A 772 20.37 -33.72 30.37
C ASP A 772 19.70 -33.55 28.99
N LEU A 773 20.44 -33.90 27.95
CA LEU A 773 19.97 -33.80 26.56
C LEU A 773 18.87 -34.80 26.24
N ASP A 774 18.71 -35.89 27.01
CA ASP A 774 17.62 -36.84 26.79
C ASP A 774 16.28 -36.23 27.23
N VAL A 775 16.29 -35.40 28.28
CA VAL A 775 15.13 -34.58 28.68
C VAL A 775 14.80 -33.56 27.58
N CYS A 776 15.81 -32.88 27.01
CA CYS A 776 15.60 -31.98 25.88
C CYS A 776 15.03 -32.72 24.66
N GLN A 777 15.54 -33.91 24.34
CA GLN A 777 15.09 -34.72 23.21
C GLN A 777 13.61 -35.09 23.34
N HIS A 778 13.15 -35.43 24.56
CA HIS A 778 11.74 -35.70 24.84
C HIS A 778 10.86 -34.43 24.73
N CYS A 779 11.36 -33.29 25.22
CA CYS A 779 10.65 -32.01 25.17
C CYS A 779 10.41 -31.48 23.73
N ILE A 780 11.37 -31.71 22.82
CA ILE A 780 11.28 -31.27 21.43
C ILE A 780 10.21 -32.09 20.69
N GLY A 781 10.10 -33.39 20.97
CA GLY A 781 9.09 -34.26 20.35
C GLY A 781 9.21 -34.35 18.82
N LYS A 782 8.23 -34.98 18.15
CA LYS A 782 8.17 -35.01 16.67
C LYS A 782 7.62 -33.71 16.08
N ASP A 783 6.85 -32.94 16.85
CA ASP A 783 6.05 -31.81 16.35
C ASP A 783 6.78 -30.45 16.38
N CYS A 784 8.06 -30.41 16.77
CA CYS A 784 8.81 -29.16 16.87
C CYS A 784 9.13 -28.50 15.53
N PHE A 785 9.03 -29.24 14.42
CA PHE A 785 9.13 -28.73 13.05
C PHE A 785 8.23 -29.56 12.12
N ASP A 786 7.64 -28.91 11.11
CA ASP A 786 7.00 -29.56 9.95
C ASP A 786 8.07 -30.19 9.02
N GLU A 787 9.01 -30.95 9.59
CA GLU A 787 10.04 -31.67 8.84
C GLU A 787 9.76 -33.18 8.86
N GLU A 788 10.02 -33.86 7.73
CA GLU A 788 9.81 -35.31 7.57
C GLU A 788 10.70 -36.15 8.51
N LYS A 789 11.71 -35.54 9.14
CA LYS A 789 12.63 -36.19 10.07
C LYS A 789 12.65 -35.47 11.43
N PRO A 790 12.53 -36.19 12.56
CA PRO A 790 12.58 -35.59 13.87
C PRO A 790 13.98 -35.03 14.19
N VAL A 791 14.02 -33.85 14.80
CA VAL A 791 15.26 -33.19 15.19
C VAL A 791 16.00 -33.97 16.28
N GLN A 792 17.28 -34.21 16.06
CA GLN A 792 18.19 -34.84 17.02
C GLN A 792 18.99 -33.78 17.76
N ILE A 793 18.70 -33.57 19.05
CA ILE A 793 19.25 -32.45 19.82
C ILE A 793 20.78 -32.49 19.95
N ARG A 794 21.36 -33.70 20.06
CA ARG A 794 22.81 -33.89 20.13
C ARG A 794 23.49 -33.46 18.82
N GLN A 795 22.90 -33.81 17.68
CA GLN A 795 23.40 -33.38 16.36
C GLN A 795 23.21 -31.87 16.17
N TRP A 796 22.10 -31.33 16.65
CA TRP A 796 21.78 -29.89 16.60
C TRP A 796 22.83 -29.05 17.34
N ILE A 797 23.12 -29.40 18.60
CA ILE A 797 24.16 -28.73 19.41
C ILE A 797 25.54 -28.95 18.79
N SER A 798 25.86 -30.16 18.33
CA SER A 798 27.16 -30.45 17.70
C SER A 798 27.39 -29.62 16.44
N ARG A 799 26.36 -29.42 15.61
CA ARG A 799 26.42 -28.51 14.45
C ARG A 799 26.73 -27.08 14.89
N SER A 800 25.96 -26.55 15.83
CA SER A 800 26.14 -25.16 16.29
C SER A 800 27.49 -24.95 17.00
N GLN A 801 28.02 -25.95 17.72
CA GLN A 801 29.37 -25.90 18.27
C GLN A 801 30.41 -25.74 17.15
N LYS A 802 30.32 -26.49 16.05
CA LYS A 802 31.25 -26.37 14.91
C LYS A 802 31.17 -24.97 14.27
N GLU A 803 29.96 -24.43 14.13
CA GLU A 803 29.74 -23.08 13.59
C GLU A 803 30.31 -22.00 14.53
N PHE A 804 30.22 -22.22 15.84
CA PHE A 804 30.79 -21.32 16.85
C PHE A 804 32.32 -21.40 16.92
N ASP A 805 32.91 -22.58 16.83
CA ASP A 805 34.36 -22.78 16.89
C ASP A 805 35.07 -22.14 15.69
N ALA A 806 34.42 -22.10 14.53
CA ALA A 806 34.94 -21.48 13.32
C ALA A 806 34.61 -19.98 13.19
N ALA A 807 33.73 -19.44 14.05
CA ALA A 807 33.38 -18.02 14.03
C ALA A 807 34.54 -17.16 14.59
N ARG A 808 34.77 -16.00 13.98
CA ARG A 808 35.71 -14.99 14.51
C ARG A 808 35.24 -14.46 15.86
N SER A 809 33.94 -14.22 15.98
CA SER A 809 33.31 -13.74 17.19
C SER A 809 31.86 -14.19 17.27
N ILE A 810 31.37 -14.39 18.49
CA ILE A 810 29.97 -14.65 18.79
C ILE A 810 29.47 -13.48 19.59
N ILE A 811 28.41 -12.84 19.14
CA ILE A 811 27.92 -11.59 19.69
C ILE A 811 26.52 -11.81 20.22
N VAL A 812 26.37 -11.55 21.51
CA VAL A 812 25.12 -11.70 22.24
C VAL A 812 24.65 -10.34 22.76
N PRO A 813 23.33 -10.10 22.80
CA PRO A 813 22.79 -8.80 23.20
C PRO A 813 22.91 -8.52 24.70
N SER A 814 23.11 -9.53 25.54
CA SER A 814 23.13 -9.38 27.00
C SER A 814 24.02 -10.40 27.71
N GLU A 815 24.51 -10.02 28.90
CA GLU A 815 25.28 -10.92 29.76
C GLU A 815 24.46 -12.14 30.24
N ASP A 816 23.14 -12.02 30.38
CA ASP A 816 22.27 -13.18 30.66
C ASP A 816 22.29 -14.18 29.48
N THR A 817 22.12 -13.69 28.25
CA THR A 817 22.25 -14.54 27.04
C THR A 817 23.63 -15.20 27.00
N LYS A 818 24.70 -14.46 27.29
CA LYS A 818 26.07 -14.99 27.36
C LYS A 818 26.20 -16.14 28.35
N LYS A 819 25.70 -15.98 29.57
CA LYS A 819 25.72 -17.03 30.62
C LYS A 819 24.99 -18.30 30.17
N ARG A 820 23.86 -18.16 29.49
CA ARG A 820 23.06 -19.29 28.98
C ARG A 820 23.76 -20.01 27.84
N ILE A 821 24.34 -19.28 26.90
CA ILE A 821 25.13 -19.87 25.82
C ILE A 821 26.33 -20.64 26.41
N TYR A 822 27.02 -20.10 27.41
CA TYR A 822 28.12 -20.81 28.08
C TYR A 822 27.70 -22.10 28.78
N LYS A 823 26.47 -22.17 29.31
CA LYS A 823 25.95 -23.40 29.94
C LYS A 823 25.91 -24.58 28.96
N HIS A 824 25.66 -24.31 27.68
CA HIS A 824 25.57 -25.32 26.63
C HIS A 824 26.88 -25.47 25.83
N PHE A 825 27.66 -24.40 25.73
CA PHE A 825 28.91 -24.35 24.98
C PHE A 825 30.06 -23.82 25.88
N PRO A 826 30.51 -24.59 26.88
CA PRO A 826 31.46 -24.10 27.89
C PRO A 826 32.88 -23.85 27.36
N LYS A 827 33.19 -24.35 26.16
CA LYS A 827 34.51 -24.21 25.53
C LYS A 827 34.65 -22.96 24.65
N LEU A 828 33.61 -22.14 24.53
CA LEU A 828 33.68 -20.93 23.71
C LEU A 828 34.65 -19.91 24.31
N THR A 829 35.50 -19.33 23.48
CA THR A 829 36.49 -18.34 23.91
C THR A 829 36.25 -16.94 23.33
N ALA A 830 35.51 -16.85 22.21
CA ALA A 830 35.33 -15.63 21.43
C ALA A 830 33.92 -15.01 21.53
N ILE A 831 33.24 -15.13 22.67
CA ILE A 831 31.90 -14.56 22.88
C ILE A 831 31.97 -13.18 23.56
N LYS A 832 31.31 -12.20 22.93
CA LYS A 832 31.26 -10.80 23.36
C LYS A 832 29.81 -10.37 23.57
N THR A 833 29.62 -9.50 24.56
CA THR A 833 28.32 -8.85 24.78
C THR A 833 28.33 -7.52 24.07
N GLN A 834 27.28 -7.25 23.29
CA GLN A 834 27.07 -5.97 22.63
C GLN A 834 25.61 -5.56 22.83
N GLU A 835 25.38 -4.52 23.62
CA GLU A 835 24.05 -3.96 23.84
C GLU A 835 23.49 -3.37 22.54
N LEU A 836 22.17 -3.50 22.35
CA LEU A 836 21.50 -3.03 21.13
C LEU A 836 20.97 -1.59 21.24
N GLU A 837 20.94 -1.03 22.45
CA GLU A 837 20.46 0.34 22.72
C GLU A 837 21.34 1.03 23.76
N ASP A 838 21.36 2.36 23.76
CA ASP A 838 22.04 3.16 24.79
C ASP A 838 21.25 3.13 26.10
N ASP A 839 21.66 2.23 27.00
CA ASP A 839 21.06 2.03 28.33
C ASP A 839 21.81 2.76 29.46
N ARG A 840 22.84 3.55 29.13
CA ARG A 840 23.79 4.20 30.05
C ARG A 840 23.23 4.44 31.46
N PRO A 841 23.76 3.77 32.51
CA PRO A 841 23.15 3.76 33.84
C PRO A 841 23.24 5.10 34.57
N ASP A 842 24.09 6.02 34.09
CA ASP A 842 24.23 7.40 34.60
C ASP A 842 23.01 8.29 34.32
N LEU A 843 22.14 7.90 33.37
CA LEU A 843 20.93 8.66 33.07
C LEU A 843 19.76 8.25 33.97
N SER A 844 19.10 9.22 34.61
CA SER A 844 17.85 8.96 35.30
C SER A 844 16.70 8.75 34.29
N ILE A 845 15.56 8.22 34.76
CA ILE A 845 14.36 8.07 33.92
C ILE A 845 13.86 9.44 33.45
N GLU A 846 13.94 10.45 34.32
CA GLU A 846 13.56 11.82 34.02
C GLU A 846 14.45 12.41 32.91
N GLN A 847 15.75 12.13 32.93
CA GLN A 847 16.68 12.56 31.89
C GLN A 847 16.41 11.87 30.55
N LEU A 848 16.16 10.55 30.54
CA LEU A 848 15.78 9.82 29.31
C LEU A 848 14.46 10.33 28.73
N ALA A 849 13.48 10.59 29.60
CA ALA A 849 12.18 11.14 29.20
C ALA A 849 12.32 12.57 28.63
N TYR A 850 13.19 13.39 29.20
CA TYR A 850 13.49 14.76 28.75
C TYR A 850 14.14 14.81 27.36
N PHE A 851 15.18 14.00 27.10
CA PHE A 851 15.79 13.94 25.77
C PHE A 851 14.80 13.45 24.69
N SER A 852 13.83 12.63 25.10
CA SER A 852 12.76 12.18 24.22
C SER A 852 11.69 13.26 23.98
N GLN A 853 11.59 14.29 24.84
CA GLN A 853 10.67 15.44 24.68
C GLN A 853 11.24 16.50 23.74
N ILE A 854 12.56 16.74 23.74
CA ILE A 854 13.20 17.75 22.88
C ILE A 854 13.05 17.40 21.38
N ALA A 855 12.94 16.11 21.04
CA ALA A 855 12.67 15.66 19.67
C ALA A 855 11.17 15.68 19.28
N GLN A 856 10.27 15.92 20.25
CA GLN A 856 8.81 15.84 20.09
C GLN A 856 8.09 17.06 20.72
N SER A 857 8.65 18.26 20.59
CA SER A 857 7.97 19.49 21.01
C SER A 857 6.72 19.69 20.13
N ASP A 858 5.53 19.37 20.64
CA ASP A 858 4.20 19.84 20.16
C ASP A 858 3.01 19.12 20.84
N LEU A 859 3.25 18.17 21.77
CA LEU A 859 2.17 17.52 22.53
C LEU A 859 1.93 18.25 23.86
N ASP A 860 1.29 19.41 23.79
CA ASP A 860 0.70 20.06 24.96
C ASP A 860 -0.67 19.44 25.28
N GLU A 861 -0.93 19.36 26.60
CA GLU A 861 -2.12 18.86 27.31
C GLU A 861 -2.16 17.36 27.66
N GLN A 862 -1.75 17.09 28.90
CA GLN A 862 -1.98 15.84 29.61
C GLN A 862 -3.48 15.69 29.92
N PRO A 863 -4.16 14.61 29.48
CA PRO A 863 -5.55 14.39 29.86
C PRO A 863 -5.69 14.17 31.37
N VAL A 864 -6.66 14.86 31.97
CA VAL A 864 -6.98 14.79 33.40
C VAL A 864 -7.30 13.34 33.80
N ILE A 865 -6.57 12.85 34.81
CA ILE A 865 -6.66 11.48 35.33
C ILE A 865 -7.99 11.24 36.04
N ASN A 866 -8.62 10.09 35.77
CA ASN A 866 -9.67 9.53 36.61
C ASN A 866 -9.01 8.76 37.76
N LEU A 867 -9.06 9.30 38.97
CA LEU A 867 -8.23 8.93 40.14
C LEU A 867 -8.56 7.58 40.83
N ASN A 868 -9.40 6.72 40.23
CA ASN A 868 -9.94 5.55 40.95
C ASN A 868 -9.18 4.22 40.75
N ARG A 869 -8.21 4.12 39.81
CA ARG A 869 -7.43 2.90 39.56
C ARG A 869 -5.98 3.20 39.20
N PHE A 870 -5.06 2.34 39.61
CA PHE A 870 -3.65 2.36 39.17
C PHE A 870 -3.51 1.65 37.82
N ARG A 871 -2.76 2.26 36.90
CA ARG A 871 -2.60 1.80 35.52
C ARG A 871 -1.25 1.13 35.30
N ILE A 872 -1.28 -0.09 34.76
CA ILE A 872 -0.09 -0.89 34.46
C ILE A 872 0.03 -1.02 32.94
N CYS A 873 1.13 -0.54 32.38
CA CYS A 873 1.40 -0.63 30.94
C CYS A 873 2.12 -1.93 30.59
N ILE A 874 1.65 -2.65 29.58
CA ILE A 874 2.37 -3.73 28.90
C ILE A 874 2.68 -3.24 27.48
N ILE A 875 3.86 -3.51 26.94
CA ILE A 875 4.30 -2.94 25.65
C ILE A 875 4.78 -4.05 24.71
N GLY A 876 4.30 -4.03 23.48
CA GLY A 876 4.74 -4.90 22.38
C GLY A 876 3.71 -5.96 21.96
N ALA A 877 4.16 -6.91 21.13
CA ALA A 877 3.35 -8.07 20.75
C ALA A 877 3.48 -9.18 21.81
N ILE A 878 2.38 -9.54 22.47
CA ILE A 878 2.36 -10.47 23.61
C ILE A 878 1.92 -11.86 23.17
N GLY A 879 2.92 -12.71 22.93
CA GLY A 879 2.82 -14.15 22.75
C GLY A 879 2.60 -14.92 24.06
N ILE A 880 2.48 -16.25 23.96
CA ILE A 880 2.40 -17.14 25.12
C ILE A 880 3.69 -17.01 25.96
N GLU A 881 4.83 -17.07 25.29
CA GLU A 881 6.16 -16.92 25.87
C GLU A 881 6.37 -15.55 26.53
N LYS A 882 5.71 -14.50 26.01
CA LYS A 882 5.74 -13.15 26.55
C LYS A 882 4.72 -12.91 27.67
N GLY A 883 4.06 -13.96 28.15
CA GLY A 883 3.19 -13.89 29.32
C GLY A 883 1.72 -13.62 29.03
N PHE A 884 1.21 -14.01 27.85
CA PHE A 884 -0.22 -13.89 27.53
C PHE A 884 -1.13 -14.49 28.62
N ASN A 885 -0.82 -15.71 29.10
CA ASN A 885 -1.60 -16.37 30.15
C ASN A 885 -1.49 -15.61 31.48
N ILE A 886 -0.30 -15.11 31.83
CA ILE A 886 -0.09 -14.29 33.03
C ILE A 886 -0.97 -13.04 32.98
N LEU A 887 -0.98 -12.32 31.84
CA LEU A 887 -1.83 -11.15 31.66
C LEU A 887 -3.31 -11.51 31.79
N LYS A 888 -3.74 -12.61 31.16
CA LYS A 888 -5.10 -13.12 31.25
C LYS A 888 -5.53 -13.39 32.69
N ASP A 889 -4.69 -14.08 33.44
CA ASP A 889 -5.01 -14.48 34.81
C ASP A 889 -4.94 -13.28 35.77
N LEU A 890 -4.01 -12.33 35.57
CA LEU A 890 -3.96 -11.06 36.32
C LEU A 890 -5.23 -10.24 36.14
N VAL A 891 -5.71 -10.11 34.91
CA VAL A 891 -6.97 -9.41 34.59
C VAL A 891 -8.16 -10.14 35.21
N HIS A 892 -8.17 -11.47 35.20
CA HIS A 892 -9.22 -12.28 35.81
C HIS A 892 -9.26 -12.11 37.33
N ASP A 893 -8.11 -12.26 38.01
CA ASP A 893 -7.99 -12.10 39.45
C ASP A 893 -8.33 -10.67 39.90
N ALA A 894 -7.85 -9.65 39.18
CA ALA A 894 -8.19 -8.26 39.49
C ALA A 894 -9.70 -8.01 39.39
N ASN A 895 -10.39 -8.61 38.40
CA ASN A 895 -11.86 -8.58 38.30
C ASN A 895 -12.53 -9.27 39.47
N GLN A 896 -12.13 -10.49 39.82
CA GLN A 896 -12.73 -11.25 40.92
C GLN A 896 -12.58 -10.58 42.28
N ARG A 897 -11.41 -9.97 42.55
CA ARG A 897 -11.09 -9.31 43.83
C ARG A 897 -11.39 -7.82 43.85
N GLU A 898 -12.00 -7.30 42.78
CA GLU A 898 -12.34 -5.88 42.62
C GLU A 898 -11.17 -4.90 42.85
N LEU A 899 -9.93 -5.29 42.50
CA LEU A 899 -8.74 -4.49 42.79
C LEU A 899 -8.77 -3.11 42.11
N PRO A 900 -8.09 -2.08 42.64
CA PRO A 900 -7.96 -0.80 41.95
C PRO A 900 -6.86 -0.85 40.88
N LEU A 901 -6.87 -1.85 40.00
CA LEU A 901 -5.90 -2.06 38.91
C LEU A 901 -6.59 -2.02 37.55
N GLU A 902 -5.99 -1.29 36.62
CA GLU A 902 -6.28 -1.26 35.18
C GLU A 902 -5.00 -1.61 34.41
N PHE A 903 -5.12 -2.44 33.38
CA PHE A 903 -4.03 -2.83 32.49
C PHE A 903 -4.20 -2.17 31.14
N ILE A 904 -3.10 -1.76 30.53
CA ILE A 904 -3.07 -1.15 29.20
C ILE A 904 -1.97 -1.81 28.38
N LEU A 905 -2.34 -2.50 27.32
CA LEU A 905 -1.41 -3.09 26.37
C LEU A 905 -1.21 -2.15 25.18
N VAL A 906 -0.04 -1.53 25.10
CA VAL A 906 0.42 -0.80 23.91
C VAL A 906 1.00 -1.80 22.94
N GLY A 907 0.20 -2.25 21.97
CA GLY A 907 0.54 -3.35 21.06
C GLY A 907 -0.64 -4.30 20.84
N ARG A 908 -0.34 -5.59 20.70
CA ARG A 908 -1.34 -6.64 20.41
C ARG A 908 -1.04 -7.94 21.16
N THR A 909 -2.04 -8.78 21.32
CA THR A 909 -1.88 -10.16 21.83
C THR A 909 -1.99 -11.18 20.69
N VAL A 910 -1.85 -12.47 21.03
CA VAL A 910 -2.16 -13.58 20.11
C VAL A 910 -3.65 -13.64 19.73
N ASP A 911 -4.54 -13.17 20.61
CA ASP A 911 -5.97 -13.07 20.36
C ASP A 911 -6.61 -12.02 21.27
N ASP A 912 -6.73 -10.79 20.76
CA ASP A 912 -7.28 -9.65 21.50
C ASP A 912 -8.74 -9.87 21.94
N ARG A 913 -9.47 -10.74 21.22
CA ARG A 913 -10.91 -10.98 21.45
C ARG A 913 -11.19 -11.62 22.81
N LEU A 914 -10.20 -12.33 23.36
CA LEU A 914 -10.31 -12.94 24.68
C LEU A 914 -10.41 -11.90 25.81
N PHE A 915 -10.08 -10.64 25.53
CA PHE A 915 -10.14 -9.53 26.47
C PHE A 915 -11.27 -8.54 26.20
N GLU A 916 -12.03 -8.71 25.11
CA GLU A 916 -13.05 -7.73 24.69
C GLU A 916 -14.17 -7.49 25.70
N LYS A 917 -14.41 -8.47 26.60
CA LYS A 917 -15.41 -8.42 27.67
C LYS A 917 -14.88 -7.85 29.00
N SER A 918 -13.59 -7.56 29.10
CA SER A 918 -12.98 -7.07 30.34
C SER A 918 -12.83 -5.56 30.32
N ASP A 919 -13.40 -4.88 31.31
CA ASP A 919 -13.22 -3.42 31.52
C ASP A 919 -11.92 -3.09 32.27
N ARG A 920 -11.00 -4.06 32.35
CA ARG A 920 -9.71 -3.93 33.06
C ARG A 920 -8.49 -4.04 32.17
N LEU A 921 -8.65 -4.42 30.90
CA LEU A 921 -7.57 -4.39 29.93
C LEU A 921 -8.00 -3.61 28.71
N PHE A 922 -7.28 -2.55 28.41
CA PHE A 922 -7.35 -1.88 27.12
C PHE A 922 -6.17 -2.28 26.25
N ILE A 923 -6.39 -2.47 24.95
CA ILE A 923 -5.33 -2.81 23.99
C ILE A 923 -5.32 -1.71 22.92
N THR A 924 -4.17 -1.13 22.58
CA THR A 924 -4.11 -0.04 21.59
C THR A 924 -4.11 -0.53 20.15
N GLY A 925 -3.61 -1.74 19.88
CA GLY A 925 -3.25 -2.19 18.54
C GLY A 925 -1.78 -1.96 18.22
N THR A 926 -1.37 -2.31 16.99
CA THR A 926 0.00 -2.13 16.52
C THR A 926 0.40 -0.64 16.45
N TYR A 927 1.69 -0.36 16.56
CA TYR A 927 2.25 0.98 16.54
C TYR A 927 3.51 1.01 15.67
N GLN A 928 3.79 2.17 15.09
CA GLN A 928 5.06 2.45 14.41
C GLN A 928 6.11 2.90 15.43
N GLU A 929 7.40 2.70 15.14
CA GLU A 929 8.45 2.95 16.12
C GLU A 929 8.55 4.43 16.51
N GLU A 930 8.30 5.34 15.57
CA GLU A 930 8.41 6.79 15.72
C GLU A 930 7.37 7.37 16.70
N GLU A 931 6.22 6.70 16.83
CA GLU A 931 5.13 7.11 17.73
C GLU A 931 5.11 6.31 19.05
N ALA A 932 5.96 5.29 19.22
CA ALA A 932 5.84 4.35 20.33
C ALA A 932 5.94 5.03 21.71
N VAL A 933 6.90 5.95 21.86
CA VAL A 933 7.12 6.68 23.13
C VAL A 933 5.96 7.62 23.44
N SER A 934 5.46 8.36 22.45
CA SER A 934 4.33 9.28 22.66
C SER A 934 3.06 8.51 22.98
N LEU A 935 2.82 7.37 22.31
CA LEU A 935 1.66 6.52 22.57
C LEU A 935 1.67 5.93 23.99
N VAL A 936 2.82 5.46 24.49
CA VAL A 936 2.95 4.97 25.87
C VAL A 936 2.71 6.09 26.88
N LYS A 937 3.27 7.28 26.66
CA LYS A 937 3.02 8.47 27.51
C LYS A 937 1.53 8.79 27.60
N GLN A 938 0.80 8.77 26.48
CA GLN A 938 -0.64 9.05 26.43
C GLN A 938 -1.50 8.09 27.26
N GLN A 939 -0.97 6.91 27.64
CA GLN A 939 -1.73 5.96 28.47
C GLN A 939 -1.80 6.35 29.95
N ASN A 940 -0.96 7.29 30.40
CA ASN A 940 -0.85 7.72 31.80
C ASN A 940 -0.72 6.53 32.76
N ALA A 941 0.15 5.59 32.43
CA ALA A 941 0.44 4.45 33.29
C ALA A 941 1.33 4.85 34.47
N ASN A 942 1.19 4.18 35.60
CA ASN A 942 2.03 4.39 36.77
C ASN A 942 3.37 3.65 36.63
N ILE A 943 3.32 2.42 36.11
CA ILE A 943 4.48 1.56 35.86
C ILE A 943 4.26 0.79 34.56
N ALA A 944 5.34 0.26 33.97
CA ALA A 944 5.26 -0.78 32.96
C ALA A 944 5.57 -2.16 33.57
N PHE A 945 4.87 -3.20 33.13
CA PHE A 945 5.09 -4.59 33.53
C PHE A 945 5.38 -5.46 32.32
N PHE A 946 6.44 -6.27 32.41
CA PHE A 946 6.87 -7.22 31.39
C PHE A 946 6.64 -8.66 31.89
N PRO A 947 5.52 -9.30 31.52
CA PRO A 947 5.15 -10.62 32.04
C PRO A 947 5.88 -11.79 31.35
N ALA A 948 6.99 -11.54 30.66
CA ALA A 948 7.72 -12.55 29.91
C ALA A 948 8.14 -13.71 30.82
N ILE A 949 7.66 -14.92 30.50
CA ILE A 949 7.95 -16.15 31.27
C ILE A 949 9.16 -16.89 30.73
N TRP A 950 9.79 -16.37 29.68
CA TRP A 950 10.99 -16.90 29.07
C TRP A 950 12.13 -15.90 29.16
N PRO A 951 13.39 -16.36 29.09
CA PRO A 951 14.53 -15.45 29.16
C PRO A 951 14.70 -14.70 27.84
N GLU A 952 13.99 -13.59 27.65
CA GLU A 952 14.21 -12.74 26.46
C GLU A 952 15.70 -12.36 26.32
N THR A 953 16.23 -12.45 25.11
CA THR A 953 17.62 -12.11 24.80
C THR A 953 17.86 -10.61 24.79
N TRP A 954 16.86 -9.84 24.32
CA TRP A 954 16.75 -8.39 24.40
C TRP A 954 15.28 -7.95 24.32
N CYS A 955 14.95 -6.75 24.81
CA CYS A 955 13.61 -6.20 24.78
C CYS A 955 13.61 -4.69 24.48
N TYR A 956 13.37 -4.31 23.23
CA TYR A 956 13.26 -2.90 22.82
C TYR A 956 12.10 -2.17 23.51
N ALA A 957 11.04 -2.90 23.87
CA ALA A 957 9.90 -2.34 24.59
C ALA A 957 10.26 -1.83 26.00
N LEU A 958 11.31 -2.37 26.62
CA LEU A 958 11.84 -1.87 27.90
C LEU A 958 12.38 -0.45 27.77
N SER A 959 13.14 -0.19 26.70
CA SER A 959 13.70 1.14 26.40
C SER A 959 12.60 2.15 26.09
N ILE A 960 11.56 1.72 25.38
CA ILE A 960 10.36 2.55 25.13
C ILE A 960 9.70 2.93 26.47
N ALA A 961 9.55 1.99 27.42
CA ALA A 961 8.97 2.29 28.74
C ALA A 961 9.79 3.37 29.49
N TRP A 962 11.12 3.22 29.53
CA TRP A 962 11.98 4.20 30.21
C TRP A 962 11.98 5.56 29.54
N ARG A 963 12.07 5.62 28.21
CA ARG A 963 11.96 6.88 27.43
C ARG A 963 10.58 7.54 27.58
N SER A 964 9.56 6.75 27.94
CA SER A 964 8.22 7.24 28.27
C SER A 964 8.09 7.75 29.69
N GLY A 965 9.12 7.61 30.53
CA GLY A 965 9.10 8.06 31.93
C GLY A 965 8.61 7.01 32.93
N LEU A 966 8.42 5.74 32.51
CA LEU A 966 7.88 4.70 33.38
C LEU A 966 8.98 3.91 34.09
N GLN A 967 8.82 3.68 35.39
CA GLN A 967 9.52 2.59 36.07
C GLN A 967 8.94 1.24 35.66
N THR A 968 9.78 0.21 35.69
CA THR A 968 9.47 -1.08 35.06
C THR A 968 9.51 -2.22 36.06
N ALA A 969 8.60 -3.19 35.95
CA ALA A 969 8.59 -4.42 36.71
C ALA A 969 8.68 -5.61 35.75
N ALA A 970 9.48 -6.63 36.09
CA ALA A 970 9.60 -7.85 35.29
C ALA A 970 9.96 -9.05 36.17
N PHE A 971 9.71 -10.27 35.71
CA PHE A 971 10.21 -11.47 36.39
C PHE A 971 11.74 -11.54 36.33
N ASP A 972 12.36 -12.21 37.30
CA ASP A 972 13.82 -12.41 37.36
C ASP A 972 14.32 -13.43 36.34
N ILE A 973 14.17 -13.10 35.06
CA ILE A 973 14.51 -13.96 33.94
C ILE A 973 14.94 -13.12 32.74
N GLY A 974 16.00 -13.57 32.06
CA GLY A 974 16.42 -12.98 30.79
C GLY A 974 17.13 -11.64 30.90
N ALA A 975 17.28 -11.00 29.75
CA ALA A 975 17.88 -9.68 29.61
C ALA A 975 17.08 -8.57 30.27
N ILE A 976 15.75 -8.69 30.36
CA ILE A 976 14.89 -7.67 30.96
C ILE A 976 15.30 -7.46 32.43
N SER A 977 15.39 -8.54 33.22
CA SER A 977 15.76 -8.42 34.63
C SER A 977 17.19 -7.95 34.83
N GLN A 978 18.13 -8.41 34.00
CA GLN A 978 19.53 -7.98 34.04
C GLN A 978 19.66 -6.47 33.76
N ARG A 979 18.95 -5.95 32.76
CA ARG A 979 18.96 -4.52 32.40
C ARG A 979 18.33 -3.66 33.49
N ILE A 980 17.22 -4.10 34.09
CA ILE A 980 16.62 -3.42 35.25
C ILE A 980 17.60 -3.36 36.43
N LYS A 981 18.26 -4.48 36.77
CA LYS A 981 19.26 -4.54 37.85
C LYS A 981 20.46 -3.61 37.60
N ASN A 982 20.94 -3.54 36.37
CA ASN A 982 22.10 -2.70 36.02
C ASN A 982 21.79 -1.20 36.10
N THR A 983 20.58 -0.81 35.68
CA THR A 983 20.18 0.60 35.58
C THR A 983 19.43 1.10 36.82
N GLN A 984 18.93 0.20 37.67
CA GLN A 984 18.06 0.51 38.82
C GLN A 984 16.77 1.24 38.44
N ARG A 985 16.31 1.10 37.19
CA ARG A 985 15.10 1.75 36.63
C ARG A 985 13.84 0.89 36.79
N GLY A 986 13.69 0.22 37.93
CA GLY A 986 12.56 -0.68 38.16
C GLY A 986 12.78 -1.74 39.23
N TRP A 987 11.94 -2.78 39.16
CA TRP A 987 11.91 -3.90 40.09
C TRP A 987 11.96 -5.24 39.37
N VAL A 988 12.60 -6.20 40.02
CA VAL A 988 12.67 -7.58 39.56
C VAL A 988 11.88 -8.47 40.52
N LEU A 989 10.93 -9.22 39.99
CA LEU A 989 9.95 -10.01 40.73
C LEU A 989 10.26 -11.51 40.65
N SER A 990 9.86 -12.28 41.66
CA SER A 990 10.00 -13.73 41.63
C SER A 990 9.05 -14.35 40.60
N PRO A 991 9.51 -15.21 39.69
CA PRO A 991 8.64 -15.94 38.77
C PRO A 991 7.77 -17.00 39.47
N LEU A 992 8.00 -17.26 40.76
CA LEU A 992 7.23 -18.21 41.57
C LEU A 992 6.00 -17.59 42.25
N MET A 993 5.80 -16.27 42.14
CA MET A 993 4.62 -15.61 42.70
C MET A 993 3.35 -16.17 42.06
N THR A 994 2.35 -16.45 42.89
CA THR A 994 0.99 -16.72 42.41
C THR A 994 0.39 -15.45 41.80
N ILE A 995 -0.64 -15.61 40.97
CA ILE A 995 -1.31 -14.47 40.33
C ILE A 995 -1.87 -13.46 41.35
N PRO A 996 -2.51 -13.86 42.46
CA PRO A 996 -2.95 -12.91 43.49
C PRO A 996 -1.79 -12.13 44.13
N GLU A 997 -0.70 -12.82 44.50
CA GLU A 997 0.50 -12.18 45.07
C GLU A 997 1.13 -11.18 44.09
N LEU A 998 1.15 -11.52 42.80
CA LEU A 998 1.67 -10.65 41.75
C LEU A 998 0.82 -9.38 41.59
N ASN A 999 -0.51 -9.50 41.60
CA ASN A 999 -1.40 -8.34 41.58
C ASN A 999 -1.22 -7.46 42.84
N ASP A 1000 -1.07 -8.06 44.01
CA ASP A 1000 -0.84 -7.33 45.27
C ASP A 1000 0.51 -6.59 45.26
N MET A 1001 1.54 -7.23 44.67
CA MET A 1001 2.84 -6.62 44.47
C MET A 1001 2.78 -5.43 43.52
N LEU A 1002 2.19 -5.60 42.33
CA LEU A 1002 2.05 -4.51 41.35
C LEU A 1002 1.27 -3.33 41.94
N LEU A 1003 0.21 -3.59 42.70
CA LEU A 1003 -0.53 -2.55 43.42
C LEU A 1003 0.32 -1.82 44.46
N THR A 1004 1.15 -2.56 45.21
CA THR A 1004 2.08 -1.98 46.21
C THR A 1004 3.11 -1.06 45.55
N LEU A 1005 3.68 -1.48 44.41
CA LEU A 1005 4.63 -0.67 43.65
C LEU A 1005 4.01 0.65 43.17
N CYS A 1006 2.80 0.59 42.59
CA CYS A 1006 2.06 1.78 42.15
C CYS A 1006 1.79 2.75 43.31
N LYS A 1007 1.33 2.25 44.47
CA LYS A 1007 1.11 3.07 45.68
C LYS A 1007 2.40 3.71 46.18
N GLY A 1008 3.51 2.99 46.12
CA GLY A 1008 4.82 3.47 46.54
C GLY A 1008 5.30 4.69 45.74
N LEU A 1009 5.10 4.68 44.42
CA LEU A 1009 5.44 5.82 43.54
C LEU A 1009 4.52 7.01 43.78
N TYR A 1010 3.20 6.79 43.83
CA TYR A 1010 2.22 7.84 44.09
C TYR A 1010 2.53 8.62 45.37
N ASN A 1011 2.87 7.91 46.45
CA ASN A 1011 3.23 8.52 47.73
C ASN A 1011 4.54 9.33 47.69
N LYS A 1012 5.48 9.00 46.80
CA LYS A 1012 6.72 9.76 46.61
C LYS A 1012 6.46 11.06 45.84
N GLU A 1013 5.64 11.01 44.79
CA GLU A 1013 5.25 12.18 43.99
C GLU A 1013 4.48 13.20 44.83
N VAL A 1014 3.49 12.75 45.61
CA VAL A 1014 2.71 13.63 46.51
C VAL A 1014 3.61 14.28 47.58
N LYS A 1015 4.63 13.57 48.09
CA LYS A 1015 5.60 14.14 49.05
C LYS A 1015 6.56 15.16 48.40
N HIS A 1016 6.87 15.01 47.12
CA HIS A 1016 7.68 15.97 46.38
C HIS A 1016 6.90 17.26 46.09
N LEU A 1017 5.65 17.15 45.65
CA LEU A 1017 4.75 18.27 45.39
C LEU A 1017 4.39 19.08 46.65
N ASN A 1018 4.36 18.44 47.82
CA ASN A 1018 4.13 19.13 49.10
C ASN A 1018 5.41 19.76 49.70
N ARG A 1019 6.57 19.57 49.08
CA ARG A 1019 7.86 20.12 49.51
C ARG A 1019 8.44 21.17 48.55
N SER A 1020 7.96 21.21 47.31
CA SER A 1020 8.14 22.29 46.33
C SER A 1020 7.10 23.38 46.55
#